data_AF-A0A076IWG9-F1
#
_entry.id   AF-A0A076IWG9-F1
#
_cell.length_a   1.000
_cell.length_b   1.000
_cell.length_c   1.000
_cell.angle_alpha   90.00
_cell.angle_beta   90.00
_cell.angle_gamma   90.00
#
_symmetry.space_group_name_H-M   'P 1'
#
loop_
_entity.id
_entity.type
_entity.pdbx_description
1 polymer ?
#
loop_
_entity_poly.entity_id
_entity_poly.type
_entity_poly.pdbx_seq_one_letter_code
_entity_poly.pdbx_strand_id
1 'polypeptide(L)'
;MNRIYLVAAFLLLGAVSGFARKKHDAPGTGNPVIPGYFADPTIKKFGDTYYMYATTDGSGAGFGPAQVWTSKDFVNWTLMPMNWPDSHWIWAPDVIRHTDGRYYYFYCQPCIIHCGVSETPRGPWKNILGESEAVLVPDRFVTNAITLDGQTFVDDDGSVYLYWGTWGIYKGFGCGAGKMTPDLKGFTETRLIPNTEAVDFFEAPFVLKRNGIYYFMYSSGSCHDHTYRVQYATSDHPLGPYEYKGCILETNEDGTVHGPGHHSILKEGDDYYIVYHRHDNPHSNRGFHRQLCMDKMEFAADGSIRKVIPTHKGVGALAPSVVKSENLALGAGVRASSCYDDNFRAEYAVDDNNGTLWRPRGMGQEWLEIDLGSSREIQTVWTQFEYGTQFYQYLIETSVDGKHWSVFADKRNNHLAGSPMVDFGKAEARYVRLTFTGGQKNGFGGAVWNVKVFGGIEEALPQQWLGLTAADWDGREWRNNEGMLGGAFVLKEGAARTCRIEGRDALMLEPGTVLEYCHSLLSPSKEHTLSGLVYRSGKWRSYETEHCLSQGMISLRSGNEPLVITNLRYYNWKLEPAERAYDAATDVVRLPAADCRKRGLVVSITADDFAVGDTVPYLTNRGVKGYFEALKAPVVVKETEGKKAFHFDGSQLFRSSFSLPATLQDNAPYTLEAWVLNDSIAENECVADFTTSHDELEKIMLVNGTEPRCGVINHYGWYEDAGYKGMKELTGRWQHIYICFDGRMEQVYINGEQVSGKDIQLLVKPSQFVTLGRNAEGEWPFTGYLHSLKLWDEYIPLQGRK
;
A
#
# COMPACT_ATOMS: atom_id res chain seq x y z
N MET A 1 -43.08 -4.59 -78.67
CA MET A 1 -41.79 -5.25 -78.42
C MET A 1 -41.19 -4.68 -77.14
N ASN A 2 -41.09 -5.53 -76.12
CA ASN A 2 -40.69 -5.20 -74.76
C ASN A 2 -39.25 -4.64 -74.67
N ARG A 3 -39.05 -3.58 -73.90
CA ARG A 3 -37.74 -3.24 -73.32
C ARG A 3 -37.92 -3.03 -71.83
N ILE A 4 -37.39 -4.00 -71.09
CA ILE A 4 -37.25 -4.01 -69.63
C ILE A 4 -36.10 -3.06 -69.29
N TYR A 5 -36.34 -2.08 -68.41
CA TYR A 5 -35.28 -1.33 -67.74
C TYR A 5 -35.19 -1.83 -66.30
N LEU A 6 -34.08 -2.49 -66.00
CA LEU A 6 -33.70 -2.95 -64.67
C LEU A 6 -33.14 -1.74 -63.89
N VAL A 7 -33.81 -1.33 -62.82
CA VAL A 7 -33.23 -0.38 -61.85
C VAL A 7 -32.50 -1.20 -60.79
N ALA A 8 -31.17 -1.14 -60.81
CA ALA A 8 -30.33 -1.73 -59.79
C ALA A 8 -30.28 -0.79 -58.57
N ALA A 9 -30.88 -1.20 -57.46
CA ALA A 9 -30.68 -0.58 -56.15
C ALA A 9 -29.35 -1.07 -55.56
N PHE A 10 -28.41 -0.16 -55.34
CA PHE A 10 -27.19 -0.43 -54.59
C PHE A 10 -27.52 -0.53 -53.09
N LEU A 11 -27.38 -1.74 -52.53
CA LEU A 11 -27.31 -1.98 -51.09
C LEU A 11 -25.90 -1.61 -50.59
N LEU A 12 -25.79 -0.47 -49.91
CA LEU A 12 -24.63 -0.14 -49.06
C LEU A 12 -24.92 -0.66 -47.65
N LEU A 13 -24.46 -1.88 -47.37
CA LEU A 13 -24.37 -2.44 -46.02
C LEU A 13 -22.89 -2.47 -45.64
N GLY A 14 -22.47 -1.44 -44.91
CA GLY A 14 -21.18 -1.36 -44.25
C GLY A 14 -21.37 -0.86 -42.83
N ALA A 15 -21.97 -1.68 -41.97
CA ALA A 15 -21.97 -1.44 -40.54
C ALA A 15 -20.63 -1.91 -39.97
N VAL A 16 -19.64 -1.01 -39.94
CA VAL A 16 -18.48 -1.16 -39.05
C VAL A 16 -18.97 -0.75 -37.67
N SER A 17 -19.40 -1.71 -36.86
CA SER A 17 -19.56 -1.51 -35.43
C SER A 17 -18.15 -1.36 -34.83
N GLY A 18 -17.63 -0.13 -34.81
CA GLY A 18 -16.49 0.19 -33.96
C GLY A 18 -16.91 -0.03 -32.51
N PHE A 19 -16.39 -1.08 -31.86
CA PHE A 19 -16.52 -1.23 -30.42
C PHE A 19 -15.78 -0.04 -29.79
N ALA A 20 -16.53 0.94 -29.28
CA ALA A 20 -15.95 2.07 -28.58
C ALA A 20 -15.15 1.56 -27.38
N ARG A 21 -13.87 1.93 -27.30
CA ARG A 21 -12.99 1.61 -26.17
C ARG A 21 -13.59 2.23 -24.91
N LYS A 22 -13.72 1.44 -23.82
CA LYS A 22 -14.13 1.99 -22.52
C LYS A 22 -13.08 3.03 -22.08
N LYS A 23 -13.52 4.18 -21.60
CA LYS A 23 -12.65 5.18 -20.96
C LYS A 23 -12.16 4.65 -19.61
N HIS A 24 -11.07 5.22 -19.10
CA HIS A 24 -10.47 4.83 -17.82
C HIS A 24 -11.38 5.11 -16.62
N ASP A 25 -12.23 6.13 -16.73
CA ASP A 25 -13.16 6.64 -15.71
C ASP A 25 -14.60 6.15 -15.92
N ALA A 26 -14.82 5.19 -16.83
CA ALA A 26 -16.14 4.66 -17.09
C ALA A 26 -16.56 3.68 -15.96
N PRO A 27 -17.82 3.67 -15.53
CA PRO A 27 -18.31 2.67 -14.57
C PRO A 27 -18.15 1.22 -15.05
N GLY A 28 -17.87 0.31 -14.12
CA GLY A 28 -17.78 -1.13 -14.34
C GLY A 28 -16.67 -1.53 -15.31
N THR A 29 -15.54 -0.83 -15.29
CA THR A 29 -14.30 -1.29 -15.94
C THR A 29 -13.80 -2.56 -15.25
N GLY A 30 -13.07 -3.40 -15.98
CA GLY A 30 -12.50 -4.64 -15.42
C GLY A 30 -11.00 -4.55 -15.16
N ASN A 31 -10.35 -3.48 -15.62
CA ASN A 31 -8.98 -3.14 -15.27
C ASN A 31 -8.98 -1.77 -14.58
N PRO A 32 -8.29 -1.64 -13.44
CA PRO A 32 -7.52 -2.65 -12.72
C PRO A 32 -8.36 -3.81 -12.16
N VAL A 33 -7.76 -5.00 -12.04
CA VAL A 33 -8.47 -6.22 -11.59
C VAL A 33 -8.69 -6.27 -10.08
N ILE A 34 -7.87 -5.54 -9.31
CA ILE A 34 -7.99 -5.39 -7.86
C ILE A 34 -7.96 -3.90 -7.47
N PRO A 35 -8.64 -3.49 -6.39
CA PRO A 35 -8.54 -2.13 -5.86
C PRO A 35 -7.23 -1.93 -5.09
N GLY A 36 -6.62 -0.75 -5.26
CA GLY A 36 -5.40 -0.36 -4.55
C GLY A 36 -4.16 -0.32 -5.43
N TYR A 37 -3.05 0.06 -4.80
CA TYR A 37 -1.75 0.16 -5.47
C TYR A 37 -0.92 -1.08 -5.20
N PHE A 38 -0.68 -1.83 -6.27
CA PHE A 38 0.10 -3.04 -6.26
C PHE A 38 0.87 -3.14 -7.57
N ALA A 39 2.06 -3.71 -7.48
CA ALA A 39 2.93 -3.86 -8.62
C ALA A 39 3.48 -5.26 -8.73
N ASP A 40 4.18 -5.47 -9.83
CA ASP A 40 4.96 -6.67 -10.07
C ASP A 40 4.18 -7.99 -9.87
N PRO A 41 3.05 -8.18 -10.59
CA PRO A 41 2.12 -9.25 -10.34
C PRO A 41 2.64 -10.63 -10.76
N THR A 42 2.53 -11.59 -9.86
CA THR A 42 2.49 -13.02 -10.16
C THR A 42 1.10 -13.58 -9.91
N ILE A 43 0.43 -13.98 -10.98
CA ILE A 43 -0.84 -14.73 -10.92
C ILE A 43 -0.57 -16.24 -10.96
N LYS A 44 -1.21 -17.01 -10.07
CA LYS A 44 -1.33 -18.48 -10.17
C LYS A 44 -2.76 -18.92 -9.89
N LYS A 45 -3.12 -20.10 -10.40
CA LYS A 45 -4.33 -20.82 -10.02
C LYS A 45 -3.94 -22.13 -9.35
N PHE A 46 -4.31 -22.28 -8.07
CA PHE A 46 -4.12 -23.52 -7.32
C PHE A 46 -5.48 -24.08 -6.95
N GLY A 47 -5.81 -25.26 -7.50
CA GLY A 47 -7.17 -25.80 -7.38
C GLY A 47 -8.19 -24.92 -8.10
N ASP A 48 -9.24 -24.50 -7.38
CA ASP A 48 -10.30 -23.62 -7.89
C ASP A 48 -10.05 -22.13 -7.60
N THR A 49 -8.92 -21.79 -6.96
CA THR A 49 -8.66 -20.45 -6.44
C THR A 49 -7.50 -19.78 -7.18
N TYR A 50 -7.70 -18.53 -7.56
CA TYR A 50 -6.70 -17.62 -8.10
C TYR A 50 -5.96 -16.91 -6.96
N TYR A 51 -4.64 -16.79 -7.09
CA TYR A 51 -3.74 -16.13 -6.14
C TYR A 51 -2.90 -15.10 -6.88
N MET A 52 -2.96 -13.85 -6.45
CA MET A 52 -2.16 -12.75 -6.98
C MET A 52 -1.19 -12.28 -5.90
N TYR A 53 0.09 -12.57 -6.12
CA TYR A 53 1.20 -12.07 -5.31
C TYR A 53 1.74 -10.83 -5.99
N ALA A 54 1.99 -9.78 -5.23
CA ALA A 54 2.39 -8.49 -5.78
C ALA A 54 3.18 -7.69 -4.73
N THR A 55 4.07 -6.83 -5.21
CA THR A 55 4.64 -5.73 -4.42
C THR A 55 3.49 -4.87 -3.89
N THR A 56 3.49 -4.56 -2.59
CA THR A 56 2.56 -3.55 -2.05
C THR A 56 3.10 -2.17 -2.41
N ASP A 57 2.33 -1.40 -3.18
CA ASP A 57 2.79 -0.15 -3.80
C ASP A 57 2.04 1.07 -3.23
N GLY A 58 2.30 2.26 -3.78
CA GLY A 58 1.63 3.50 -3.37
C GLY A 58 2.10 4.06 -2.04
N SER A 59 3.27 3.63 -1.56
CA SER A 59 3.91 4.12 -0.34
C SER A 59 5.28 4.74 -0.61
N GLY A 60 5.56 5.14 -1.85
CA GLY A 60 6.91 5.48 -2.31
C GLY A 60 7.52 4.26 -3.00
N ALA A 61 8.65 3.75 -2.50
CA ALA A 61 9.44 2.71 -3.16
C ALA A 61 8.95 1.25 -2.92
N GLY A 62 7.63 1.01 -2.93
CA GLY A 62 7.07 -0.32 -2.69
C GLY A 62 7.18 -0.80 -1.24
N PHE A 63 7.10 0.14 -0.29
CA PHE A 63 7.19 -0.13 1.15
C PHE A 63 5.85 -0.64 1.70
N GLY A 64 5.67 -1.95 1.72
CA GLY A 64 4.47 -2.52 2.32
C GLY A 64 4.65 -3.98 2.75
N PRO A 65 3.71 -4.49 3.56
CA PRO A 65 3.81 -5.84 4.10
C PRO A 65 3.59 -6.89 3.01
N ALA A 66 4.06 -8.11 3.31
CA ALA A 66 3.76 -9.30 2.52
C ALA A 66 2.25 -9.58 2.50
N GLN A 67 1.72 -9.81 1.31
CA GLN A 67 0.30 -10.08 1.13
C GLN A 67 0.05 -10.96 -0.10
N VAL A 68 -1.12 -11.59 -0.14
CA VAL A 68 -1.65 -12.24 -1.34
C VAL A 68 -3.12 -11.91 -1.50
N TRP A 69 -3.55 -11.61 -2.73
CA TRP A 69 -4.96 -11.51 -3.06
C TRP A 69 -5.48 -12.85 -3.55
N THR A 70 -6.70 -13.20 -3.14
CA THR A 70 -7.35 -14.45 -3.55
C THR A 70 -8.71 -14.19 -4.18
N SER A 71 -9.09 -14.99 -5.18
CA SER A 71 -10.42 -14.95 -5.78
C SER A 71 -10.83 -16.33 -6.29
N LYS A 72 -12.13 -16.63 -6.28
CA LYS A 72 -12.68 -17.83 -6.93
C LYS A 72 -13.31 -17.56 -8.29
N ASP A 73 -13.66 -16.31 -8.59
CA ASP A 73 -14.33 -15.91 -9.83
C ASP A 73 -13.54 -14.92 -10.68
N PHE A 74 -12.38 -14.48 -10.19
CA PHE A 74 -11.48 -13.51 -10.81
C PHE A 74 -11.97 -12.05 -10.78
N VAL A 75 -13.12 -11.78 -10.16
CA VAL A 75 -13.71 -10.44 -10.05
C VAL A 75 -13.73 -9.98 -8.61
N ASN A 76 -14.15 -10.86 -7.70
CA ASN A 76 -14.26 -10.56 -6.29
C ASN A 76 -13.02 -11.07 -5.58
N TRP A 77 -12.12 -10.15 -5.26
CA TRP A 77 -10.82 -10.42 -4.65
C TRP A 77 -10.83 -10.12 -3.16
N THR A 78 -10.07 -10.90 -2.39
CA THR A 78 -9.85 -10.70 -0.96
C THR A 78 -8.36 -10.66 -0.66
N LEU A 79 -7.93 -9.57 -0.04
CA LEU A 79 -6.56 -9.38 0.45
C LEU A 79 -6.32 -10.23 1.71
N MET A 80 -5.26 -11.02 1.72
CA MET A 80 -4.83 -11.82 2.86
C MET A 80 -3.41 -11.45 3.29
N PRO A 81 -3.17 -11.22 4.59
CA PRO A 81 -1.81 -10.99 5.09
C PRO A 81 -0.98 -12.27 5.02
N MET A 82 0.31 -12.12 4.77
CA MET A 82 1.29 -13.19 4.87
C MET A 82 2.19 -12.97 6.09
N ASN A 83 2.64 -14.07 6.70
CA ASN A 83 3.48 -14.01 7.90
C ASN A 83 4.96 -13.69 7.61
N TRP A 84 5.38 -13.86 6.36
CA TRP A 84 6.75 -13.67 5.89
C TRP A 84 6.68 -13.39 4.37
N PRO A 85 7.55 -12.55 3.80
CA PRO A 85 8.68 -11.86 4.45
C PRO A 85 8.29 -10.80 5.48
N ASP A 86 9.17 -10.57 6.46
CA ASP A 86 9.04 -9.53 7.50
C ASP A 86 9.94 -8.30 7.24
N SER A 87 10.44 -8.17 6.00
CA SER A 87 11.20 -7.01 5.52
C SER A 87 10.30 -5.85 5.08
N HIS A 88 10.87 -4.65 4.98
CA HIS A 88 10.19 -3.49 4.39
C HIS A 88 10.36 -3.41 2.86
N TRP A 89 11.28 -4.19 2.30
CA TRP A 89 11.51 -4.30 0.86
C TRP A 89 11.02 -5.66 0.37
N ILE A 90 9.80 -5.72 -0.15
CA ILE A 90 9.20 -6.97 -0.64
C ILE A 90 8.76 -6.74 -2.07
N TRP A 91 9.72 -6.89 -2.99
CA TRP A 91 9.52 -6.58 -4.39
C TRP A 91 9.39 -7.83 -5.25
N ALA A 92 8.62 -7.68 -6.33
CA ALA A 92 8.52 -8.61 -7.45
C ALA A 92 8.41 -10.08 -7.06
N PRO A 93 7.35 -10.47 -6.32
CA PRO A 93 7.23 -11.82 -5.84
C PRO A 93 6.86 -12.80 -6.97
N ASP A 94 7.44 -14.00 -6.93
CA ASP A 94 6.99 -15.16 -7.71
C ASP A 94 6.73 -16.35 -6.78
N VAL A 95 5.88 -17.26 -7.23
CA VAL A 95 5.55 -18.47 -6.47
C VAL A 95 5.44 -19.68 -7.38
N ILE A 96 5.88 -20.83 -6.93
CA ILE A 96 5.61 -22.11 -7.59
C ILE A 96 5.09 -23.14 -6.62
N ARG A 97 4.30 -24.09 -7.14
CA ARG A 97 4.09 -25.37 -6.48
C ARG A 97 5.08 -26.36 -7.06
N HIS A 98 6.00 -26.82 -6.23
CA HIS A 98 7.05 -27.74 -6.63
C HIS A 98 6.54 -29.19 -6.68
N THR A 99 7.32 -30.08 -7.28
CA THR A 99 6.97 -31.50 -7.48
C THR A 99 6.85 -32.29 -6.18
N ASP A 100 7.43 -31.79 -5.08
CA ASP A 100 7.26 -32.34 -3.73
C ASP A 100 5.92 -31.95 -3.08
N GLY A 101 5.09 -31.16 -3.77
CA GLY A 101 3.77 -30.73 -3.34
C GLY A 101 3.76 -29.43 -2.54
N ARG A 102 4.92 -28.92 -2.12
CA ARG A 102 5.05 -27.66 -1.36
C ARG A 102 5.09 -26.45 -2.26
N TYR A 103 4.91 -25.28 -1.66
CA TYR A 103 4.96 -23.99 -2.33
C TYR A 103 6.27 -23.29 -2.01
N TYR A 104 6.83 -22.60 -3.00
CA TYR A 104 8.06 -21.82 -2.86
C TYR A 104 7.80 -20.41 -3.34
N TYR A 105 8.11 -19.43 -2.49
CA TYR A 105 7.88 -18.01 -2.72
C TYR A 105 9.23 -17.30 -2.83
N PHE A 106 9.44 -16.60 -3.93
CA PHE A 106 10.62 -15.81 -4.21
C PHE A 106 10.24 -14.34 -4.13
N TYR A 107 11.12 -13.52 -3.58
CA TYR A 107 11.00 -12.06 -3.60
C TYR A 107 12.39 -11.45 -3.62
N CYS A 108 12.49 -10.18 -4.02
CA CYS A 108 13.74 -9.44 -3.91
C CYS A 108 13.64 -8.29 -2.89
N GLN A 109 14.76 -8.04 -2.24
CA GLN A 109 15.11 -6.72 -1.69
C GLN A 109 16.07 -6.06 -2.69
N PRO A 110 16.49 -4.78 -2.51
CA PRO A 110 17.42 -4.13 -3.42
C PRO A 110 18.64 -5.01 -3.73
N CYS A 111 18.71 -5.49 -4.97
CA CYS A 111 19.80 -6.28 -5.53
C CYS A 111 20.05 -7.66 -4.88
N ILE A 112 19.09 -8.27 -4.17
CA ILE A 112 19.21 -9.62 -3.61
C ILE A 112 17.89 -10.39 -3.68
N ILE A 113 17.93 -11.71 -3.88
CA ILE A 113 16.73 -12.57 -3.92
C ILE A 113 16.74 -13.55 -2.74
N HIS A 114 15.55 -13.76 -2.17
CA HIS A 114 15.28 -14.70 -1.10
C HIS A 114 14.26 -15.76 -1.56
N CYS A 115 14.19 -16.88 -0.83
CA CYS A 115 13.22 -17.93 -1.09
C CYS A 115 12.64 -18.49 0.20
N GLY A 116 11.32 -18.58 0.27
CA GLY A 116 10.58 -19.22 1.35
C GLY A 116 9.87 -20.48 0.88
N VAL A 117 9.57 -21.37 1.83
CA VAL A 117 8.78 -22.59 1.61
C VAL A 117 7.55 -22.59 2.51
N SER A 118 6.44 -23.14 1.99
CA SER A 118 5.22 -23.40 2.76
C SER A 118 4.49 -24.65 2.28
N GLU A 119 3.64 -25.21 3.14
CA GLU A 119 2.72 -26.30 2.81
C GLU A 119 1.45 -25.81 2.10
N THR A 120 1.17 -24.50 2.16
CA THR A 120 -0.02 -23.90 1.54
C THR A 120 0.36 -22.67 0.71
N PRO A 121 -0.45 -22.26 -0.27
CA PRO A 121 -0.12 -21.11 -1.11
C PRO A 121 -0.14 -19.77 -0.36
N ARG A 122 -0.67 -19.71 0.86
CA ARG A 122 -0.75 -18.45 1.63
C ARG A 122 0.18 -18.40 2.85
N GLY A 123 0.91 -19.47 3.11
CA GLY A 123 1.72 -19.60 4.31
C GLY A 123 1.08 -20.46 5.41
N PRO A 124 1.77 -20.67 6.54
CA PRO A 124 2.93 -19.92 6.98
C PRO A 124 4.18 -20.20 6.13
N TRP A 125 4.87 -19.14 5.73
CA TRP A 125 6.13 -19.20 4.99
C TRP A 125 7.33 -19.16 5.94
N LYS A 126 8.42 -19.81 5.54
CA LYS A 126 9.73 -19.76 6.22
C LYS A 126 10.85 -19.74 5.19
N ASN A 127 11.90 -18.98 5.44
CA ASN A 127 13.08 -18.99 4.58
C ASN A 127 13.69 -20.41 4.48
N ILE A 128 13.99 -20.87 3.27
CA ILE A 128 14.50 -22.23 3.02
C ILE A 128 15.92 -22.47 3.56
N LEU A 129 16.67 -21.39 3.81
CA LEU A 129 18.03 -21.42 4.35
C LEU A 129 18.06 -21.35 5.88
N GLY A 130 16.91 -21.19 6.53
CA GLY A 130 16.74 -21.24 7.99
C GLY A 130 16.56 -19.87 8.65
N GLU A 131 17.50 -18.95 8.46
CA GLU A 131 17.38 -17.57 8.97
C GLU A 131 16.43 -16.74 8.08
N SER A 132 15.59 -15.87 8.67
CA SER A 132 14.54 -15.13 7.93
C SER A 132 15.09 -14.35 6.74
N GLU A 133 16.21 -13.65 6.96
CA GLU A 133 16.87 -12.77 5.99
C GLU A 133 17.99 -13.45 5.21
N ALA A 134 18.14 -14.78 5.29
CA ALA A 134 19.17 -15.47 4.53
C ALA A 134 18.94 -15.27 3.03
N VAL A 135 20.00 -14.81 2.35
CA VAL A 135 19.98 -14.47 0.93
C VAL A 135 20.21 -15.73 0.10
N LEU A 136 19.31 -16.03 -0.84
CA LEU A 136 19.46 -17.15 -1.76
C LEU A 136 20.38 -16.77 -2.93
N VAL A 137 20.14 -15.62 -3.55
CA VAL A 137 20.94 -15.12 -4.67
C VAL A 137 21.49 -13.74 -4.29
N PRO A 138 22.80 -13.60 -4.03
CA PRO A 138 23.40 -12.31 -3.75
C PRO A 138 23.48 -11.43 -4.99
N ASP A 139 23.75 -10.14 -4.80
CA ASP A 139 23.94 -9.21 -5.91
C ASP A 139 25.05 -9.69 -6.85
N ARG A 140 24.80 -9.56 -8.16
CA ARG A 140 25.75 -9.93 -9.22
C ARG A 140 26.29 -11.36 -9.12
N PHE A 141 25.47 -12.30 -8.64
CA PHE A 141 25.81 -13.73 -8.61
C PHE A 141 26.22 -14.23 -10.01
N VAL A 142 25.55 -13.76 -11.05
CA VAL A 142 26.04 -13.81 -12.44
C VAL A 142 26.64 -12.45 -12.78
N THR A 143 27.89 -12.46 -13.25
CA THR A 143 28.60 -11.22 -13.62
C THR A 143 27.80 -10.44 -14.69
N ASN A 144 27.67 -9.12 -14.48
CA ASN A 144 26.88 -8.20 -15.30
C ASN A 144 25.35 -8.43 -15.31
N ALA A 145 24.81 -9.13 -14.31
CA ALA A 145 23.37 -9.14 -14.01
C ALA A 145 23.15 -8.61 -12.59
N ILE A 146 22.42 -7.50 -12.44
CA ILE A 146 21.96 -7.04 -11.11
C ILE A 146 20.91 -8.04 -10.61
N THR A 147 20.86 -8.36 -9.32
CA THR A 147 19.97 -9.43 -8.81
C THR A 147 18.61 -8.88 -8.34
N LEU A 148 17.65 -8.75 -9.26
CA LEU A 148 16.27 -8.28 -9.00
C LEU A 148 15.24 -9.15 -9.72
N ASP A 149 13.96 -9.01 -9.40
CA ASP A 149 12.83 -9.63 -10.12
C ASP A 149 13.01 -11.13 -10.39
N GLY A 150 13.26 -11.89 -9.33
CA GLY A 150 13.47 -13.34 -9.43
C GLY A 150 12.20 -14.06 -9.90
N GLN A 151 12.22 -14.58 -11.13
CA GLN A 151 11.11 -15.31 -11.72
C GLN A 151 11.49 -16.76 -12.05
N THR A 152 10.62 -17.69 -11.69
CA THR A 152 10.83 -19.12 -11.86
C THR A 152 10.07 -19.71 -13.05
N PHE A 153 10.71 -20.68 -13.69
CA PHE A 153 10.10 -21.53 -14.70
C PHE A 153 10.34 -23.00 -14.35
N VAL A 154 9.26 -23.78 -14.36
CA VAL A 154 9.30 -25.23 -14.14
C VAL A 154 9.14 -25.91 -15.50
N ASP A 155 10.15 -26.65 -15.93
CA ASP A 155 10.13 -27.38 -17.21
C ASP A 155 9.36 -28.71 -17.09
N ASP A 156 9.06 -29.33 -18.23
CA ASP A 156 8.29 -30.58 -18.32
C ASP A 156 8.95 -31.75 -17.57
N ASP A 157 10.27 -31.71 -17.38
CA ASP A 157 11.04 -32.71 -16.63
C ASP A 157 11.06 -32.47 -15.11
N GLY A 158 10.41 -31.40 -14.64
CA GLY A 158 10.38 -30.98 -13.24
C GLY A 158 11.58 -30.13 -12.80
N SER A 159 12.53 -29.84 -13.70
CA SER A 159 13.62 -28.91 -13.42
C SER A 159 13.10 -27.50 -13.20
N VAL A 160 13.64 -26.83 -12.18
CA VAL A 160 13.33 -25.42 -11.90
C VAL A 160 14.46 -24.54 -12.40
N TYR A 161 14.10 -23.47 -13.08
CA TYR A 161 14.99 -22.42 -13.55
C TYR A 161 14.60 -21.10 -12.87
N LEU A 162 15.57 -20.29 -12.48
CA LEU A 162 15.36 -18.91 -12.00
C LEU A 162 16.00 -17.93 -12.99
N TYR A 163 15.29 -16.85 -13.29
CA TYR A 163 15.73 -15.71 -14.11
C TYR A 163 15.65 -14.44 -13.28
N TRP A 164 16.58 -13.50 -13.46
CA TRP A 164 16.64 -12.27 -12.68
C TRP A 164 17.40 -11.13 -13.37
N GLY A 165 17.21 -9.91 -12.85
CA GLY A 165 17.85 -8.65 -13.23
C GLY A 165 16.93 -7.72 -13.98
N THR A 166 17.30 -6.50 -14.37
CA THR A 166 18.32 -5.54 -13.86
C THR A 166 17.56 -4.26 -13.42
N TRP A 167 18.22 -3.17 -13.07
CA TRP A 167 17.58 -1.87 -12.75
C TRP A 167 18.16 -0.78 -13.64
N GLY A 168 17.98 -0.96 -14.95
CA GLY A 168 18.56 -0.11 -15.99
C GLY A 168 19.19 -0.89 -17.14
N ILE A 169 19.19 -0.26 -18.31
CA ILE A 169 19.77 -0.81 -19.54
C ILE A 169 21.24 -0.37 -19.63
N TYR A 170 22.15 -1.30 -19.36
CA TYR A 170 23.59 -1.06 -19.39
C TYR A 170 24.27 -1.87 -20.50
N LYS A 171 25.30 -1.29 -21.13
CA LYS A 171 26.10 -1.99 -22.14
C LYS A 171 26.83 -3.18 -21.50
N GLY A 172 26.66 -4.37 -22.06
CA GLY A 172 27.31 -5.61 -21.59
C GLY A 172 26.61 -6.30 -20.41
N PHE A 173 25.45 -5.76 -19.98
CA PHE A 173 24.58 -6.38 -18.99
C PHE A 173 23.50 -7.22 -19.69
N GLY A 174 22.68 -7.90 -18.88
CA GLY A 174 21.55 -8.70 -19.34
C GLY A 174 20.86 -9.41 -18.18
N CYS A 175 20.11 -10.46 -18.51
CA CYS A 175 19.39 -11.28 -17.54
C CYS A 175 20.32 -12.36 -16.99
N GLY A 176 20.43 -12.48 -15.66
CA GLY A 176 20.99 -13.66 -15.03
C GLY A 176 19.97 -14.79 -15.08
N ALA A 177 20.40 -16.00 -15.38
CA ALA A 177 19.54 -17.17 -15.39
C ALA A 177 20.29 -18.41 -14.92
N GLY A 178 19.59 -19.38 -14.32
CA GLY A 178 20.22 -20.64 -13.93
C GLY A 178 19.25 -21.77 -13.64
N LYS A 179 19.73 -23.00 -13.87
CA LYS A 179 19.04 -24.23 -13.49
C LYS A 179 19.29 -24.48 -12.00
N MET A 180 18.24 -24.49 -11.20
CA MET A 180 18.35 -24.68 -9.76
C MET A 180 18.73 -26.11 -9.39
N THR A 181 19.34 -26.29 -8.21
CA THR A 181 19.48 -27.59 -7.57
C THR A 181 18.10 -28.14 -7.14
N PRO A 182 17.91 -29.47 -7.00
CA PRO A 182 16.61 -30.04 -6.62
C PRO A 182 16.06 -29.56 -5.26
N ASP A 183 16.92 -29.09 -4.36
CA ASP A 183 16.53 -28.50 -3.08
C ASP A 183 16.24 -26.99 -3.14
N LEU A 184 16.41 -26.39 -4.33
CA LEU A 184 16.23 -24.96 -4.63
C LEU A 184 17.16 -24.03 -3.85
N LYS A 185 18.29 -24.54 -3.34
CA LYS A 185 19.26 -23.78 -2.52
C LYS A 185 20.47 -23.27 -3.29
N GLY A 186 20.52 -23.49 -4.60
CA GLY A 186 21.61 -23.04 -5.46
C GLY A 186 21.37 -23.40 -6.92
N PHE A 187 22.44 -23.40 -7.71
CA PHE A 187 22.39 -23.62 -9.16
C PHE A 187 23.33 -24.75 -9.59
N THR A 188 22.86 -25.57 -10.52
CA THR A 188 23.68 -26.58 -11.23
C THR A 188 24.34 -26.01 -12.48
N GLU A 189 23.74 -24.97 -13.06
CA GLU A 189 24.22 -24.24 -14.23
C GLU A 189 23.70 -22.80 -14.15
N THR A 190 24.52 -21.83 -14.56
CA THR A 190 24.12 -20.43 -14.72
C THR A 190 24.61 -19.84 -16.03
N ARG A 191 23.91 -18.80 -16.51
CA ARG A 191 24.24 -18.07 -17.73
C ARG A 191 23.80 -16.60 -17.61
N LEU A 192 24.57 -15.72 -18.23
CA LEU A 192 24.11 -14.38 -18.61
C LEU A 192 23.43 -14.48 -19.98
N ILE A 193 22.15 -14.13 -20.07
CA ILE A 193 21.45 -13.88 -21.33
C ILE A 193 21.72 -12.40 -21.68
N PRO A 194 22.61 -12.12 -22.66
CA PRO A 194 23.07 -10.76 -22.92
C PRO A 194 22.01 -9.91 -23.62
N ASN A 195 22.17 -8.58 -23.56
CA ASN A 195 21.31 -7.63 -24.29
C ASN A 195 21.31 -7.79 -25.83
N THR A 196 22.18 -8.63 -26.40
CA THR A 196 22.12 -9.00 -27.83
C THR A 196 21.08 -10.08 -28.12
N GLU A 197 20.69 -10.85 -27.11
CA GLU A 197 19.62 -11.87 -27.17
C GLU A 197 18.31 -11.28 -26.60
N ALA A 198 18.40 -10.54 -25.49
CA ALA A 198 17.31 -9.80 -24.87
C ALA A 198 17.50 -8.29 -25.08
N VAL A 199 17.14 -7.80 -26.27
CA VAL A 199 17.32 -6.39 -26.67
C VAL A 199 16.66 -5.43 -25.68
N ASP A 200 17.44 -4.47 -25.18
CA ASP A 200 17.00 -3.47 -24.20
C ASP A 200 16.44 -4.07 -22.90
N PHE A 201 16.96 -5.23 -22.44
CA PHE A 201 16.55 -5.84 -21.18
C PHE A 201 16.69 -4.86 -20.02
N PHE A 202 15.56 -4.52 -19.40
CA PHE A 202 15.47 -3.69 -18.19
C PHE A 202 15.20 -4.56 -16.98
N GLU A 203 14.07 -5.28 -16.89
CA GLU A 203 13.75 -6.13 -15.73
C GLU A 203 12.65 -7.18 -16.01
N ALA A 204 12.07 -7.78 -14.96
CA ALA A 204 10.88 -8.62 -14.97
C ALA A 204 10.89 -9.78 -15.99
N PRO A 205 11.88 -10.69 -15.92
CA PRO A 205 11.90 -11.86 -16.78
C PRO A 205 10.68 -12.77 -16.56
N PHE A 206 10.14 -13.37 -17.62
CA PHE A 206 9.11 -14.42 -17.51
C PHE A 206 9.30 -15.45 -18.63
N VAL A 207 9.39 -16.73 -18.27
CA VAL A 207 9.53 -17.81 -19.26
C VAL A 207 8.29 -18.69 -19.29
N LEU A 208 7.77 -18.92 -20.50
CA LEU A 208 6.70 -19.86 -20.81
C LEU A 208 7.19 -20.87 -21.86
N LYS A 209 6.88 -22.15 -21.69
CA LYS A 209 7.11 -23.16 -22.74
C LYS A 209 5.81 -23.50 -23.48
N ARG A 210 5.87 -23.52 -24.81
CA ARG A 210 4.75 -23.94 -25.66
C ARG A 210 5.27 -24.62 -26.93
N ASN A 211 4.79 -25.84 -27.20
CA ASN A 211 5.15 -26.64 -28.37
C ASN A 211 6.68 -26.83 -28.53
N GLY A 212 7.39 -27.05 -27.41
CA GLY A 212 8.84 -27.23 -27.40
C GLY A 212 9.66 -25.94 -27.51
N ILE A 213 9.01 -24.78 -27.63
CA ILE A 213 9.66 -23.47 -27.69
C ILE A 213 9.53 -22.75 -26.35
N TYR A 214 10.63 -22.17 -25.88
CA TYR A 214 10.70 -21.31 -24.70
C TYR A 214 10.52 -19.85 -25.14
N TYR A 215 9.50 -19.20 -24.63
CA TYR A 215 9.17 -17.79 -24.83
C TYR A 215 9.67 -17.03 -23.62
N PHE A 216 10.77 -16.31 -23.79
CA PHE A 216 11.35 -15.44 -22.77
C PHE A 216 10.85 -14.02 -22.98
N MET A 217 9.94 -13.59 -22.12
CA MET A 217 9.41 -12.23 -22.07
C MET A 217 10.13 -11.45 -20.97
N TYR A 218 10.23 -10.13 -21.14
CA TYR A 218 10.88 -9.23 -20.19
C TYR A 218 10.44 -7.79 -20.40
N SER A 219 10.61 -6.95 -19.37
CA SER A 219 10.36 -5.52 -19.46
C SER A 219 11.56 -4.76 -20.03
N SER A 220 11.27 -3.67 -20.72
CA SER A 220 12.24 -2.73 -21.33
C SER A 220 11.77 -1.28 -21.19
N GLY A 221 12.66 -0.31 -21.43
CA GLY A 221 12.36 1.12 -21.22
C GLY A 221 12.68 1.55 -19.79
N SER A 222 11.87 2.43 -19.22
CA SER A 222 11.97 2.84 -17.80
C SER A 222 10.65 2.62 -17.08
N CYS A 223 10.68 1.91 -15.95
CA CYS A 223 9.51 1.70 -15.09
C CYS A 223 8.92 3.01 -14.51
N HIS A 224 9.60 4.15 -14.65
CA HIS A 224 9.12 5.44 -14.15
C HIS A 224 8.26 6.22 -15.17
N ASP A 225 8.20 5.79 -16.44
CA ASP A 225 7.52 6.54 -17.48
C ASP A 225 6.84 5.69 -18.57
N HIS A 226 6.22 6.37 -19.55
CA HIS A 226 5.49 5.76 -20.66
C HIS A 226 6.32 4.79 -21.53
N THR A 227 7.65 4.80 -21.43
CA THR A 227 8.52 3.94 -22.27
C THR A 227 8.56 2.50 -21.79
N TYR A 228 8.07 2.22 -20.57
CA TYR A 228 7.95 0.86 -20.03
C TYR A 228 7.06 0.00 -20.92
N ARG A 229 7.57 -1.18 -21.28
CA ARG A 229 6.96 -2.10 -22.25
C ARG A 229 7.44 -3.53 -22.05
N VAL A 230 6.67 -4.50 -22.49
CA VAL A 230 7.06 -5.92 -22.52
C VAL A 230 7.53 -6.31 -23.92
N GLN A 231 8.68 -6.96 -23.98
CA GLN A 231 9.26 -7.54 -25.18
C GLN A 231 9.47 -9.04 -25.00
N TYR A 232 9.76 -9.77 -26.08
CA TYR A 232 10.06 -11.18 -25.99
C TYR A 232 11.08 -11.69 -27.00
N ALA A 233 11.68 -12.83 -26.66
CA ALA A 233 12.58 -13.62 -27.46
C ALA A 233 12.22 -15.11 -27.34
N THR A 234 12.70 -15.95 -28.26
CA THR A 234 12.41 -17.39 -28.26
C THR A 234 13.67 -18.25 -28.36
N SER A 235 13.62 -19.46 -27.81
CA SER A 235 14.69 -20.46 -27.84
C SER A 235 14.11 -21.87 -27.85
N ASP A 236 14.88 -22.86 -28.28
CA ASP A 236 14.61 -24.30 -28.11
C ASP A 236 15.24 -24.88 -26.81
N HIS A 237 15.92 -24.04 -26.04
CA HIS A 237 16.52 -24.34 -24.75
C HIS A 237 16.13 -23.31 -23.67
N PRO A 238 15.95 -23.72 -22.40
CA PRO A 238 15.50 -22.81 -21.33
C PRO A 238 16.51 -21.70 -21.06
N LEU A 239 17.82 -21.98 -21.11
CA LEU A 239 18.84 -20.95 -20.90
C LEU A 239 19.28 -20.25 -22.20
N GLY A 240 18.56 -20.41 -23.32
CA GLY A 240 18.93 -19.83 -24.62
C GLY A 240 19.95 -20.69 -25.41
N PRO A 241 20.56 -20.15 -26.49
CA PRO A 241 20.49 -18.75 -26.91
C PRO A 241 19.11 -18.31 -27.41
N TYR A 242 18.73 -17.09 -27.06
CA TYR A 242 17.44 -16.50 -27.41
C TYR A 242 17.53 -15.64 -28.68
N GLU A 243 16.50 -15.75 -29.52
CA GLU A 243 16.29 -14.90 -30.70
C GLU A 243 15.16 -13.89 -30.43
N TYR A 244 15.48 -12.59 -30.48
CA TYR A 244 14.52 -11.50 -30.25
C TYR A 244 13.36 -11.51 -31.27
N LYS A 245 12.14 -11.26 -30.79
CA LYS A 245 10.92 -11.30 -31.63
C LYS A 245 10.06 -10.04 -31.61
N GLY A 246 10.25 -9.12 -30.68
CA GLY A 246 9.58 -7.81 -30.71
C GLY A 246 8.93 -7.37 -29.39
N CYS A 247 8.33 -6.18 -29.43
CA CYS A 247 7.46 -5.64 -28.38
C CYS A 247 6.03 -6.20 -28.48
N ILE A 248 5.45 -6.60 -27.35
CA ILE A 248 4.10 -7.19 -27.27
C ILE A 248 3.12 -6.37 -26.41
N LEU A 249 3.58 -5.51 -25.51
CA LEU A 249 2.74 -4.67 -24.66
C LEU A 249 3.45 -3.34 -24.41
N GLU A 250 2.77 -2.22 -24.62
CA GLU A 250 3.33 -0.87 -24.45
C GLU A 250 2.22 0.15 -24.15
N THR A 251 2.61 1.37 -23.78
CA THR A 251 1.68 2.47 -23.55
C THR A 251 0.70 2.63 -24.72
N ASN A 252 -0.59 2.80 -24.40
CA ASN A 252 -1.62 2.93 -25.41
C ASN A 252 -1.67 4.33 -26.05
N GLU A 253 -2.36 4.44 -27.19
CA GLU A 253 -2.40 5.66 -28.01
C GLU A 253 -2.88 6.92 -27.27
N ASP A 254 -3.86 6.79 -26.35
CA ASP A 254 -4.38 7.91 -25.56
C ASP A 254 -3.63 8.15 -24.23
N GLY A 255 -2.60 7.34 -23.93
CA GLY A 255 -1.76 7.47 -22.74
C GLY A 255 -2.44 7.09 -21.42
N THR A 256 -3.66 6.55 -21.41
CA THR A 256 -4.39 6.19 -20.17
C THR A 256 -4.06 4.79 -19.62
N VAL A 257 -3.38 3.96 -20.42
CA VAL A 257 -2.65 2.79 -19.94
C VAL A 257 -1.19 3.13 -20.16
N HIS A 258 -0.59 3.72 -19.13
CA HIS A 258 0.74 4.29 -19.17
C HIS A 258 1.75 3.38 -18.47
N GLY A 259 2.88 3.17 -19.14
CA GLY A 259 3.99 2.34 -18.64
C GLY A 259 3.56 0.91 -18.26
N PRO A 260 2.89 0.14 -19.14
CA PRO A 260 2.56 -1.24 -18.83
C PRO A 260 3.81 -2.13 -18.91
N GLY A 261 4.11 -2.84 -17.83
CA GLY A 261 5.18 -3.83 -17.78
C GLY A 261 5.09 -4.61 -16.48
N HIS A 262 6.21 -5.22 -16.07
CA HIS A 262 6.33 -6.31 -15.10
C HIS A 262 5.12 -7.25 -15.11
N HIS A 263 5.30 -8.44 -15.65
CA HIS A 263 4.16 -9.26 -16.02
C HIS A 263 4.31 -10.73 -15.63
N SER A 264 3.17 -11.39 -15.53
CA SER A 264 3.06 -12.84 -15.50
C SER A 264 1.96 -13.31 -16.45
N ILE A 265 2.02 -14.59 -16.83
CA ILE A 265 1.04 -15.19 -17.73
C ILE A 265 0.15 -16.19 -16.98
N LEU A 266 -1.17 -16.00 -17.04
CA LEU A 266 -2.15 -17.00 -16.64
C LEU A 266 -2.57 -17.81 -17.86
N LYS A 267 -2.56 -19.14 -17.73
CA LYS A 267 -3.20 -20.05 -18.67
C LYS A 267 -4.47 -20.60 -18.04
N GLU A 268 -5.62 -20.43 -18.70
CA GLU A 268 -6.92 -20.95 -18.27
C GLU A 268 -7.52 -21.73 -19.44
N GLY A 269 -7.53 -23.07 -19.33
CA GLY A 269 -7.86 -23.93 -20.47
C GLY A 269 -6.88 -23.72 -21.63
N ASP A 270 -7.41 -23.34 -22.80
CA ASP A 270 -6.63 -23.03 -23.99
C ASP A 270 -6.29 -21.53 -24.14
N ASP A 271 -6.88 -20.67 -23.30
CA ASP A 271 -6.67 -19.24 -23.34
C ASP A 271 -5.46 -18.81 -22.49
N TYR A 272 -4.76 -17.79 -22.99
CA TYR A 272 -3.64 -17.16 -22.30
C TYR A 272 -3.98 -15.71 -22.01
N TYR A 273 -3.47 -15.22 -20.88
CA TYR A 273 -3.70 -13.86 -20.43
C TYR A 273 -2.42 -13.31 -19.86
N ILE A 274 -2.09 -12.07 -20.22
CA ILE A 274 -1.01 -11.32 -19.61
C ILE A 274 -1.58 -10.52 -18.44
N VAL A 275 -1.02 -10.71 -17.26
CA VAL A 275 -1.26 -9.89 -16.07
C VAL A 275 -0.06 -9.00 -15.90
N TYR A 276 -0.27 -7.70 -15.76
CA TYR A 276 0.79 -6.69 -15.75
C TYR A 276 0.38 -5.54 -14.83
N HIS A 277 1.31 -4.66 -14.47
CA HIS A 277 0.94 -3.40 -13.83
C HIS A 277 0.98 -2.24 -14.83
N ARG A 278 0.27 -1.16 -14.53
CA ARG A 278 0.39 0.15 -15.18
C ARG A 278 0.45 1.24 -14.11
N HIS A 279 0.77 2.48 -14.48
CA HIS A 279 0.59 3.62 -13.56
C HIS A 279 -0.91 3.92 -13.36
N ASP A 280 -1.29 4.36 -12.17
CA ASP A 280 -2.63 4.86 -11.85
C ASP A 280 -3.03 6.03 -12.75
N ASN A 281 -4.32 6.36 -12.85
CA ASN A 281 -4.72 7.65 -13.43
C ASN A 281 -4.99 8.61 -12.27
N PRO A 282 -4.40 9.82 -12.23
CA PRO A 282 -3.79 10.57 -13.35
C PRO A 282 -2.25 10.48 -13.47
N HIS A 283 -1.65 9.33 -13.16
CA HIS A 283 -0.20 9.06 -13.13
C HIS A 283 0.49 9.76 -11.95
N SER A 284 0.05 9.42 -10.74
CA SER A 284 0.61 9.92 -9.49
C SER A 284 2.08 9.51 -9.35
N ASN A 285 2.88 10.39 -8.76
CA ASN A 285 4.27 10.20 -8.35
C ASN A 285 5.13 9.29 -9.27
N ARG A 286 5.18 9.57 -10.59
CA ARG A 286 6.14 8.96 -11.55
C ARG A 286 6.23 7.42 -11.54
N GLY A 287 5.11 6.73 -11.32
CA GLY A 287 5.07 5.27 -11.39
C GLY A 287 5.24 4.54 -10.05
N PHE A 288 5.22 5.26 -8.93
CA PHE A 288 5.16 4.68 -7.58
C PHE A 288 3.74 4.36 -7.09
N HIS A 289 2.74 4.59 -7.94
CA HIS A 289 1.34 4.20 -7.72
C HIS A 289 0.88 3.33 -8.89
N ARG A 290 1.19 2.04 -8.84
CA ARG A 290 0.87 1.09 -9.91
C ARG A 290 -0.39 0.29 -9.61
N GLN A 291 -1.10 -0.12 -10.66
CA GLN A 291 -2.33 -0.88 -10.57
C GLN A 291 -2.29 -2.11 -11.49
N LEU A 292 -2.77 -3.25 -10.98
CA LEU A 292 -2.72 -4.51 -11.71
C LEU A 292 -3.83 -4.62 -12.76
N CYS A 293 -3.45 -4.95 -13.98
CA CYS A 293 -4.34 -5.10 -15.12
C CYS A 293 -4.15 -6.49 -15.74
N MET A 294 -5.14 -6.90 -16.52
CA MET A 294 -5.07 -8.15 -17.29
C MET A 294 -5.76 -8.00 -18.63
N ASP A 295 -5.13 -8.52 -19.67
CA ASP A 295 -5.71 -8.58 -21.01
C ASP A 295 -5.38 -9.94 -21.66
N LYS A 296 -6.15 -10.31 -22.67
CA LYS A 296 -5.95 -11.56 -23.39
C LYS A 296 -4.63 -11.51 -24.18
N MET A 297 -3.86 -12.59 -24.10
CA MET A 297 -2.67 -12.82 -24.92
C MET A 297 -2.93 -13.96 -25.90
N GLU A 298 -2.55 -13.79 -27.15
CA GLU A 298 -2.83 -14.77 -28.20
C GLU A 298 -1.58 -15.10 -29.00
N PHE A 299 -1.44 -16.38 -29.37
CA PHE A 299 -0.42 -16.84 -30.29
C PHE A 299 -0.97 -16.84 -31.72
N ALA A 300 -0.19 -16.38 -32.68
CA ALA A 300 -0.44 -16.59 -34.09
C ALA A 300 -0.15 -18.05 -34.50
N ALA A 301 -0.60 -18.42 -35.70
CA ALA A 301 -0.43 -19.77 -36.22
C ALA A 301 1.04 -20.19 -36.39
N ASP A 302 1.93 -19.22 -36.63
CA ASP A 302 3.38 -19.43 -36.73
C ASP A 302 4.09 -19.51 -35.37
N GLY A 303 3.35 -19.38 -34.27
CA GLY A 303 3.88 -19.39 -32.91
C GLY A 303 4.27 -18.01 -32.37
N SER A 304 4.28 -16.95 -33.18
CA SER A 304 4.55 -15.60 -32.66
C SER A 304 3.47 -15.13 -31.68
N ILE A 305 3.84 -14.27 -30.72
CA ILE A 305 2.87 -13.65 -29.80
C ILE A 305 2.26 -12.44 -30.53
N ARG A 306 0.93 -12.39 -30.60
CA ARG A 306 0.23 -11.21 -31.12
C ARG A 306 0.41 -10.06 -30.13
N LYS A 307 0.66 -8.86 -30.66
CA LYS A 307 0.69 -7.65 -29.84
C LYS A 307 -0.61 -7.51 -29.04
N VAL A 308 -0.47 -7.42 -27.72
CA VAL A 308 -1.56 -7.22 -26.78
C VAL A 308 -2.01 -5.76 -26.88
N ILE A 309 -3.33 -5.56 -26.93
CA ILE A 309 -3.93 -4.24 -26.85
C ILE A 309 -4.38 -4.05 -25.40
N PRO A 310 -3.66 -3.27 -24.57
CA PRO A 310 -4.06 -3.06 -23.19
C PRO A 310 -5.41 -2.35 -23.12
N THR A 311 -6.28 -2.73 -22.18
CA THR A 311 -7.63 -2.14 -22.06
C THR A 311 -7.99 -1.75 -20.63
N HIS A 312 -9.00 -0.88 -20.49
CA HIS A 312 -9.71 -0.69 -19.22
C HIS A 312 -10.84 -1.72 -19.02
N LYS A 313 -11.14 -2.54 -20.04
CA LYS A 313 -12.23 -3.51 -19.97
C LYS A 313 -11.85 -4.73 -19.13
N GLY A 314 -10.59 -5.14 -19.15
CA GLY A 314 -10.14 -6.38 -18.54
C GLY A 314 -10.80 -7.62 -19.15
N VAL A 315 -10.69 -8.74 -18.44
CA VAL A 315 -11.16 -10.06 -18.91
C VAL A 315 -12.50 -10.48 -18.30
N GLY A 316 -12.97 -9.78 -17.26
CA GLY A 316 -14.18 -10.13 -16.52
C GLY A 316 -14.04 -11.42 -15.71
N ALA A 317 -15.17 -12.07 -15.43
CA ALA A 317 -15.19 -13.30 -14.64
C ALA A 317 -14.66 -14.50 -15.42
N LEU A 318 -13.80 -15.28 -14.76
CA LEU A 318 -13.28 -16.55 -15.29
C LEU A 318 -13.94 -17.77 -14.62
N ALA A 319 -14.84 -17.55 -13.67
CA ALA A 319 -15.70 -18.58 -13.09
C ALA A 319 -17.06 -17.96 -12.67
N PRO A 320 -18.07 -18.78 -12.30
CA PRO A 320 -19.34 -18.25 -11.78
C PRO A 320 -19.12 -17.37 -10.56
N SER A 321 -19.86 -16.26 -10.47
CA SER A 321 -19.64 -15.29 -9.39
C SER A 321 -19.93 -15.87 -8.01
N VAL A 322 -19.08 -15.49 -7.05
CA VAL A 322 -19.30 -15.80 -5.63
C VAL A 322 -20.33 -14.86 -4.98
N VAL A 323 -20.56 -13.68 -5.56
CA VAL A 323 -21.55 -12.71 -5.10
C VAL A 323 -22.92 -13.07 -5.66
N LYS A 324 -23.94 -13.07 -4.79
CA LYS A 324 -25.30 -13.52 -5.14
C LYS A 324 -26.28 -12.38 -5.38
N SER A 325 -26.09 -11.27 -4.70
CA SER A 325 -26.99 -10.11 -4.69
C SER A 325 -26.55 -9.03 -5.66
N GLU A 326 -27.51 -8.25 -6.13
CA GLU A 326 -27.25 -7.02 -6.89
C GLU A 326 -26.57 -5.97 -6.00
N ASN A 327 -25.57 -5.27 -6.56
CA ASN A 327 -24.98 -4.08 -5.93
C ASN A 327 -25.93 -2.88 -6.09
N LEU A 328 -26.67 -2.55 -5.03
CA LEU A 328 -27.63 -1.46 -4.98
C LEU A 328 -26.99 -0.06 -5.06
N ALA A 329 -25.70 0.04 -4.76
CA ALA A 329 -24.98 1.32 -4.81
C ALA A 329 -24.50 1.65 -6.23
N LEU A 330 -24.41 0.68 -7.15
CA LEU A 330 -23.83 0.90 -8.48
C LEU A 330 -24.55 2.03 -9.23
N GLY A 331 -23.83 3.12 -9.50
CA GLY A 331 -24.37 4.30 -10.20
C GLY A 331 -25.40 5.10 -9.39
N ALA A 332 -25.50 4.87 -8.08
CA ALA A 332 -26.37 5.63 -7.18
C ALA A 332 -25.94 7.10 -7.06
N GLY A 333 -26.84 7.95 -6.58
CA GLY A 333 -26.51 9.36 -6.32
C GLY A 333 -25.59 9.47 -5.10
N VAL A 334 -24.54 10.29 -5.18
CA VAL A 334 -23.56 10.44 -4.09
C VAL A 334 -23.40 11.90 -3.68
N ARG A 335 -23.23 12.13 -2.37
CA ARG A 335 -22.73 13.38 -1.79
C ARG A 335 -21.56 13.04 -0.89
N ALA A 336 -20.60 13.95 -0.76
CA ALA A 336 -19.48 13.80 0.17
C ALA A 336 -19.25 15.09 0.94
N SER A 337 -18.51 14.98 2.05
CA SER A 337 -17.98 16.13 2.81
C SER A 337 -17.14 17.04 1.92
N SER A 338 -16.29 16.44 1.08
CA SER A 338 -15.43 17.13 0.13
C SER A 338 -14.92 16.18 -0.98
N CYS A 339 -14.36 16.76 -2.04
CA CYS A 339 -13.55 16.05 -3.03
C CYS A 339 -12.25 16.84 -3.25
N TYR A 340 -11.15 16.14 -3.44
CA TYR A 340 -9.83 16.75 -3.65
C TYR A 340 -9.82 17.59 -4.93
N ASP A 341 -10.16 16.98 -6.07
CA ASP A 341 -10.36 17.63 -7.37
C ASP A 341 -11.22 16.73 -8.31
N ASP A 342 -11.27 17.07 -9.61
CA ASP A 342 -12.05 16.36 -10.63
C ASP A 342 -11.57 14.92 -10.92
N ASN A 343 -10.33 14.57 -10.54
CA ASN A 343 -9.81 13.21 -10.64
C ASN A 343 -10.24 12.33 -9.46
N PHE A 344 -10.80 12.92 -8.39
CA PHE A 344 -11.10 12.22 -7.13
C PHE A 344 -12.54 12.42 -6.65
N ARG A 345 -13.49 12.30 -7.57
CA ARG A 345 -14.91 12.61 -7.35
C ARG A 345 -15.62 11.58 -6.48
N ALA A 346 -16.67 12.00 -5.79
CA ALA A 346 -17.44 11.13 -4.92
C ALA A 346 -18.18 10.00 -5.66
N GLU A 347 -18.60 10.23 -6.91
CA GLU A 347 -19.30 9.21 -7.70
C GLU A 347 -18.41 8.00 -8.04
N TYR A 348 -17.09 8.17 -7.99
CA TYR A 348 -16.15 7.07 -8.19
C TYR A 348 -16.22 6.00 -7.09
N ALA A 349 -16.69 6.35 -5.89
CA ALA A 349 -16.88 5.34 -4.86
C ALA A 349 -18.00 4.33 -5.18
N VAL A 350 -18.83 4.55 -6.21
CA VAL A 350 -19.98 3.70 -6.52
C VAL A 350 -20.08 3.34 -8.00
N ASP A 351 -18.98 3.45 -8.75
CA ASP A 351 -18.94 3.15 -10.18
C ASP A 351 -18.47 1.72 -10.49
N ASP A 352 -18.01 0.97 -9.48
CA ASP A 352 -17.41 -0.37 -9.60
C ASP A 352 -16.20 -0.41 -10.56
N ASN A 353 -15.33 0.60 -10.44
CA ASN A 353 -14.09 0.76 -11.20
C ASN A 353 -12.90 0.85 -10.23
N ASN A 354 -12.07 -0.19 -10.18
CA ASN A 354 -10.87 -0.20 -9.31
C ASN A 354 -9.77 0.80 -9.74
N GLY A 355 -9.99 1.56 -10.80
CA GLY A 355 -9.08 2.56 -11.36
C GLY A 355 -9.45 4.00 -11.03
N THR A 356 -10.60 4.22 -10.40
CA THR A 356 -11.10 5.53 -9.96
C THR A 356 -11.26 5.53 -8.45
N LEU A 357 -11.00 6.69 -7.83
CA LEU A 357 -10.91 6.81 -6.38
C LEU A 357 -11.68 8.04 -5.92
N TRP A 358 -12.59 7.90 -4.96
CA TRP A 358 -13.02 9.09 -4.21
C TRP A 358 -11.95 9.43 -3.17
N ARG A 359 -11.46 10.67 -3.18
CA ARG A 359 -10.55 11.21 -2.16
C ARG A 359 -11.10 12.53 -1.62
N PRO A 360 -11.28 12.65 -0.29
CA PRO A 360 -11.65 13.92 0.31
C PRO A 360 -10.49 14.94 0.27
N ARG A 361 -10.82 16.22 0.38
CA ARG A 361 -9.83 17.31 0.45
C ARG A 361 -9.16 17.41 1.80
N GLY A 362 -9.89 17.09 2.88
CA GLY A 362 -9.40 17.15 4.24
C GLY A 362 -8.93 15.79 4.77
N MET A 363 -8.29 15.84 5.95
CA MET A 363 -7.84 14.68 6.72
C MET A 363 -8.61 14.57 8.05
N GLY A 364 -9.85 15.07 8.09
CA GLY A 364 -10.72 15.07 9.27
C GLY A 364 -11.69 13.90 9.28
N GLN A 365 -12.87 14.10 9.89
CA GLN A 365 -13.98 13.16 9.78
C GLN A 365 -14.73 13.37 8.46
N GLU A 366 -14.12 12.89 7.38
CA GLU A 366 -14.69 12.96 6.04
C GLU A 366 -15.77 11.88 5.86
N TRP A 367 -16.79 12.17 5.06
CA TRP A 367 -17.92 11.27 4.87
C TRP A 367 -18.41 11.23 3.42
N LEU A 368 -19.01 10.10 3.06
CA LEU A 368 -19.66 9.84 1.79
C LEU A 368 -21.07 9.29 2.06
N GLU A 369 -22.07 9.88 1.41
CA GLU A 369 -23.50 9.56 1.50
C GLU A 369 -24.00 9.09 0.14
N ILE A 370 -24.59 7.88 0.11
CA ILE A 370 -25.12 7.21 -1.09
C ILE A 370 -26.64 7.20 -1.00
N ASP A 371 -27.33 7.76 -1.99
CA ASP A 371 -28.78 7.70 -2.18
C ASP A 371 -29.14 6.57 -3.16
N LEU A 372 -29.67 5.46 -2.64
CA LEU A 372 -30.14 4.29 -3.40
C LEU A 372 -31.41 4.57 -4.23
N GLY A 373 -31.92 5.80 -4.21
CA GLY A 373 -33.09 6.28 -4.95
C GLY A 373 -34.43 5.92 -4.29
N SER A 374 -34.51 4.83 -3.52
CA SER A 374 -35.70 4.43 -2.75
C SER A 374 -35.33 3.49 -1.61
N SER A 375 -36.25 3.31 -0.64
CA SER A 375 -36.02 2.39 0.48
C SER A 375 -35.86 0.95 -0.02
N ARG A 376 -34.86 0.25 0.53
CA ARG A 376 -34.50 -1.14 0.26
C ARG A 376 -34.06 -1.81 1.56
N GLU A 377 -34.24 -3.12 1.63
CA GLU A 377 -33.54 -3.93 2.63
C GLU A 377 -32.04 -3.92 2.30
N ILE A 378 -31.20 -3.71 3.32
CA ILE A 378 -29.74 -3.76 3.26
C ILE A 378 -29.26 -4.73 4.34
N GLN A 379 -28.40 -5.67 3.95
CA GLN A 379 -27.82 -6.66 4.86
C GLN A 379 -26.30 -6.72 4.81
N THR A 380 -25.67 -6.20 3.77
CA THR A 380 -24.20 -6.19 3.65
C THR A 380 -23.71 -4.92 2.99
N VAL A 381 -22.64 -4.35 3.52
CA VAL A 381 -21.89 -3.24 2.91
C VAL A 381 -20.43 -3.66 2.76
N TRP A 382 -19.88 -3.54 1.55
CA TRP A 382 -18.46 -3.73 1.29
C TRP A 382 -17.81 -2.38 1.09
N THR A 383 -16.70 -2.14 1.78
CA THR A 383 -15.88 -0.94 1.62
C THR A 383 -14.46 -1.32 1.22
N GLN A 384 -13.98 -0.79 0.10
CA GLN A 384 -12.61 -0.97 -0.38
C GLN A 384 -11.86 0.35 -0.23
N PHE A 385 -11.24 0.56 0.94
CA PHE A 385 -10.42 1.73 1.21
C PHE A 385 -9.16 1.76 0.35
N GLU A 386 -8.56 2.95 0.22
CA GLU A 386 -7.40 3.19 -0.65
C GLU A 386 -6.26 2.17 -0.47
N TYR A 387 -5.87 1.94 0.77
CA TYR A 387 -4.80 0.99 1.13
C TYR A 387 -5.34 -0.17 1.95
N GLY A 388 -5.60 -1.33 1.34
CA GLY A 388 -6.14 -2.51 2.06
C GLY A 388 -5.19 -3.09 3.12
N THR A 389 -3.89 -2.79 3.05
CA THR A 389 -2.83 -3.29 3.96
C THR A 389 -2.71 -2.50 5.27
N GLN A 390 -3.55 -1.49 5.47
CA GLN A 390 -3.66 -0.75 6.74
C GLN A 390 -5.11 -0.72 7.23
N PHE A 391 -5.31 -0.61 8.53
CA PHE A 391 -6.65 -0.52 9.08
C PHE A 391 -7.21 0.90 9.06
N TYR A 392 -8.53 0.98 8.90
CA TYR A 392 -9.32 2.20 9.00
C TYR A 392 -10.32 2.08 10.13
N GLN A 393 -10.60 3.20 10.78
CA GLN A 393 -11.67 3.36 11.74
C GLN A 393 -12.77 4.20 11.10
N TYR A 394 -14.00 3.70 11.16
CA TYR A 394 -15.11 4.30 10.44
C TYR A 394 -16.47 3.96 11.08
N LEU A 395 -17.50 4.64 10.61
CA LEU A 395 -18.89 4.42 11.00
C LEU A 395 -19.73 4.31 9.73
N ILE A 396 -20.58 3.28 9.66
CA ILE A 396 -21.60 3.14 8.63
C ILE A 396 -22.95 3.39 9.26
N GLU A 397 -23.68 4.35 8.72
CA GLU A 397 -25.04 4.71 9.14
C GLU A 397 -26.01 4.55 7.97
N THR A 398 -27.26 4.29 8.30
CA THR A 398 -28.35 4.16 7.31
C THR A 398 -29.51 5.06 7.68
N SER A 399 -30.27 5.49 6.67
CA SER A 399 -31.44 6.33 6.86
C SER A 399 -32.49 6.06 5.78
N VAL A 400 -33.76 6.18 6.13
CA VAL A 400 -34.88 6.18 5.17
C VAL A 400 -35.17 7.57 4.59
N ASP A 401 -34.80 8.64 5.30
CA ASP A 401 -35.19 10.02 5.00
C ASP A 401 -34.02 11.01 4.82
N GLY A 402 -32.79 10.56 5.06
CA GLY A 402 -31.56 11.36 4.98
C GLY A 402 -31.37 12.32 6.15
N LYS A 403 -32.24 12.26 7.18
CA LYS A 403 -32.25 13.17 8.33
C LYS A 403 -32.01 12.43 9.64
N HIS A 404 -32.67 11.31 9.82
CA HIS A 404 -32.54 10.45 10.99
C HIS A 404 -31.69 9.25 10.64
N TRP A 405 -30.55 9.12 11.32
CA TRP A 405 -29.54 8.11 11.01
C TRP A 405 -29.49 7.06 12.11
N SER A 406 -29.40 5.80 11.69
CA SER A 406 -29.19 4.65 12.57
C SER A 406 -27.86 4.00 12.23
N VAL A 407 -27.10 3.61 13.26
CA VAL A 407 -25.84 2.89 13.05
C VAL A 407 -26.13 1.52 12.43
N PHE A 408 -25.53 1.28 11.27
CA PHE A 408 -25.50 -0.03 10.61
C PHE A 408 -24.29 -0.83 11.07
N ALA A 409 -23.11 -0.21 11.10
CA ALA A 409 -21.89 -0.80 11.63
C ALA A 409 -21.00 0.26 12.30
N ASP A 410 -20.49 -0.05 13.49
CA ASP A 410 -19.56 0.80 14.24
C ASP A 410 -18.16 0.17 14.26
N LYS A 411 -17.25 0.77 13.49
CA LYS A 411 -15.87 0.33 13.32
C LYS A 411 -14.88 1.40 13.78
N ARG A 412 -15.32 2.32 14.66
CA ARG A 412 -14.47 3.41 15.16
C ARG A 412 -13.31 2.93 16.03
N ASN A 413 -13.35 1.68 16.50
CA ASN A 413 -12.27 1.03 17.23
C ASN A 413 -11.61 -0.11 16.44
N ASN A 414 -11.84 -0.21 15.12
CA ASN A 414 -11.24 -1.25 14.29
C ASN A 414 -9.70 -1.11 14.24
N HIS A 415 -9.01 -2.25 14.29
CA HIS A 415 -7.57 -2.41 14.13
C HIS A 415 -7.21 -3.45 13.05
N LEU A 416 -8.22 -4.08 12.42
CA LEU A 416 -8.02 -5.02 11.34
C LEU A 416 -7.90 -4.33 9.98
N ALA A 417 -6.79 -4.59 9.29
CA ALA A 417 -6.62 -4.24 7.88
C ALA A 417 -7.30 -5.29 6.98
N GLY A 418 -7.79 -4.86 5.82
CA GLY A 418 -8.41 -5.77 4.86
C GLY A 418 -9.04 -5.07 3.67
N SER A 419 -9.25 -5.83 2.60
CA SER A 419 -10.03 -5.38 1.45
C SER A 419 -10.73 -6.57 0.77
N PRO A 420 -12.05 -6.50 0.54
CA PRO A 420 -12.96 -5.50 1.10
C PRO A 420 -13.07 -5.63 2.62
N MET A 421 -13.35 -4.51 3.30
CA MET A 421 -14.00 -4.54 4.60
C MET A 421 -15.47 -4.88 4.41
N VAL A 422 -15.99 -5.86 5.14
CA VAL A 422 -17.36 -6.35 4.96
C VAL A 422 -18.12 -6.26 6.26
N ASP A 423 -19.15 -5.43 6.25
CA ASP A 423 -20.00 -5.14 7.39
C ASP A 423 -21.39 -5.74 7.17
N PHE A 424 -21.87 -6.44 8.21
CA PHE A 424 -23.16 -7.12 8.19
C PHE A 424 -24.13 -6.43 9.15
N GLY A 425 -25.38 -6.32 8.71
CA GLY A 425 -26.45 -5.73 9.50
C GLY A 425 -27.81 -6.13 8.93
N LYS A 426 -28.85 -5.43 9.38
CA LYS A 426 -30.18 -5.52 8.77
C LYS A 426 -30.90 -4.19 8.95
N ALA A 427 -31.12 -3.48 7.85
CA ALA A 427 -31.80 -2.19 7.87
C ALA A 427 -32.70 -2.03 6.64
N GLU A 428 -33.84 -1.36 6.82
CA GLU A 428 -34.58 -0.75 5.71
C GLU A 428 -34.05 0.68 5.54
N ALA A 429 -33.49 0.99 4.38
CA ALA A 429 -32.85 2.28 4.15
C ALA A 429 -32.86 2.71 2.69
N ARG A 430 -32.84 4.03 2.48
CA ARG A 430 -32.61 4.68 1.18
C ARG A 430 -31.20 5.26 1.11
N TYR A 431 -30.68 5.74 2.22
CA TYR A 431 -29.38 6.39 2.31
C TYR A 431 -28.42 5.53 3.13
N VAL A 432 -27.17 5.44 2.66
CA VAL A 432 -26.05 4.83 3.39
C VAL A 432 -24.96 5.88 3.51
N ARG A 433 -24.44 6.11 4.72
CA ARG A 433 -23.34 7.05 4.98
C ARG A 433 -22.15 6.31 5.57
N LEU A 434 -21.00 6.42 4.91
CA LEU A 434 -19.69 6.02 5.44
C LEU A 434 -18.99 7.26 5.98
N THR A 435 -18.57 7.23 7.23
CA THR A 435 -17.78 8.30 7.86
C THR A 435 -16.44 7.74 8.31
N PHE A 436 -15.34 8.27 7.77
CA PHE A 436 -14.00 7.98 8.26
C PHE A 436 -13.77 8.70 9.60
N THR A 437 -13.14 8.03 10.58
CA THR A 437 -12.91 8.59 11.91
C THR A 437 -11.47 8.52 12.39
N GLY A 438 -10.59 7.86 11.64
CA GLY A 438 -9.19 7.64 12.00
C GLY A 438 -8.64 6.37 11.36
N GLY A 439 -7.39 6.02 11.60
CA GLY A 439 -6.79 4.82 11.05
C GLY A 439 -5.41 4.53 11.62
N GLN A 440 -4.73 3.58 10.99
CA GLN A 440 -3.39 3.15 11.40
C GLN A 440 -2.32 4.23 11.24
N LYS A 441 -2.40 5.03 10.16
CA LYS A 441 -1.38 5.99 9.76
C LYS A 441 -1.94 7.40 9.63
N ASN A 442 -1.13 8.40 9.91
CA ASN A 442 -1.46 9.81 9.69
C ASN A 442 -1.39 10.19 8.20
N GLY A 443 -2.17 11.19 7.78
CA GLY A 443 -2.14 11.70 6.41
C GLY A 443 -2.99 10.93 5.40
N PHE A 444 -3.95 10.13 5.88
CA PHE A 444 -4.89 9.38 5.02
C PHE A 444 -6.34 9.69 5.42
N GLY A 445 -7.07 10.43 4.58
CA GLY A 445 -8.42 10.93 4.86
C GLY A 445 -9.55 9.91 4.67
N GLY A 446 -9.24 8.61 4.57
CA GLY A 446 -10.24 7.57 4.32
C GLY A 446 -10.80 7.54 2.90
N ALA A 447 -9.94 7.72 1.90
CA ALA A 447 -10.29 7.58 0.49
C ALA A 447 -10.77 6.14 0.15
N VAL A 448 -11.66 6.01 -0.84
CA VAL A 448 -12.39 4.77 -1.12
C VAL A 448 -12.46 4.50 -2.62
N TRP A 449 -12.02 3.31 -3.03
CA TRP A 449 -12.19 2.80 -4.39
C TRP A 449 -13.65 2.46 -4.66
N ASN A 450 -14.25 1.61 -3.82
CA ASN A 450 -15.64 1.20 -3.98
C ASN A 450 -16.37 1.04 -2.64
N VAL A 451 -17.63 1.43 -2.62
CA VAL A 451 -18.65 1.06 -1.64
C VAL A 451 -19.73 0.27 -2.38
N LYS A 452 -19.91 -1.00 -2.01
CA LYS A 452 -20.96 -1.86 -2.56
C LYS A 452 -22.00 -2.15 -1.48
N VAL A 453 -23.28 -2.05 -1.83
CA VAL A 453 -24.40 -2.22 -0.89
C VAL A 453 -25.30 -3.34 -1.39
N PHE A 454 -25.57 -4.32 -0.54
CA PHE A 454 -26.33 -5.51 -0.92
C PHE A 454 -27.55 -5.71 -0.02
N GLY A 455 -28.67 -6.10 -0.64
CA GLY A 455 -29.86 -6.50 0.10
C GLY A 455 -29.76 -7.91 0.71
N GLY A 456 -28.89 -8.77 0.17
CA GLY A 456 -28.59 -10.09 0.73
C GLY A 456 -27.31 -10.13 1.56
N ILE A 457 -27.07 -11.27 2.20
CA ILE A 457 -25.86 -11.56 2.97
C ILE A 457 -24.77 -12.05 2.02
N GLU A 458 -23.71 -11.25 1.85
CA GLU A 458 -22.54 -11.61 1.01
C GLU A 458 -21.35 -12.05 1.87
N GLU A 459 -21.34 -13.32 2.26
CA GLU A 459 -20.35 -13.92 3.18
C GLU A 459 -19.38 -14.91 2.51
N ALA A 460 -19.39 -15.00 1.18
CA ALA A 460 -18.60 -15.99 0.44
C ALA A 460 -17.09 -15.71 0.41
N LEU A 461 -16.68 -14.48 0.70
CA LEU A 461 -15.27 -14.09 0.76
C LEU A 461 -14.64 -14.56 2.09
N PRO A 462 -13.43 -15.13 2.06
CA PRO A 462 -12.74 -15.58 3.26
C PRO A 462 -12.33 -14.41 4.17
N GLN A 463 -12.80 -14.37 5.41
CA GLN A 463 -12.64 -13.28 6.39
C GLN A 463 -12.37 -13.77 7.82
N GLN A 464 -11.49 -13.06 8.52
CA GLN A 464 -11.31 -13.20 9.97
C GLN A 464 -12.46 -12.47 10.66
N TRP A 465 -13.56 -13.16 10.89
CA TRP A 465 -14.73 -12.60 11.54
C TRP A 465 -14.48 -12.17 12.98
N LEU A 466 -13.75 -12.96 13.76
CA LEU A 466 -13.36 -12.60 15.13
C LEU A 466 -11.85 -12.64 15.29
N GLY A 467 -11.31 -11.65 16.00
CA GLY A 467 -9.94 -11.61 16.48
C GLY A 467 -9.92 -10.86 17.81
N LEU A 468 -9.67 -11.57 18.91
CA LEU A 468 -9.76 -10.98 20.25
C LEU A 468 -8.43 -11.01 20.98
N THR A 469 -8.05 -9.85 21.51
CA THR A 469 -6.89 -9.66 22.40
C THR A 469 -7.35 -9.22 23.78
N ALA A 470 -6.55 -9.45 24.82
CA ALA A 470 -6.90 -8.98 26.16
C ALA A 470 -7.06 -7.44 26.26
N ALA A 471 -6.46 -6.68 25.33
CA ALA A 471 -6.61 -5.23 25.25
C ALA A 471 -8.03 -4.79 24.87
N ASP A 472 -8.86 -5.70 24.36
CA ASP A 472 -10.24 -5.44 23.96
C ASP A 472 -11.26 -5.58 25.09
N TRP A 473 -10.82 -5.93 26.30
CA TRP A 473 -11.69 -6.05 27.47
C TRP A 473 -11.88 -4.68 28.14
N ASP A 474 -13.12 -4.20 28.20
CA ASP A 474 -13.47 -2.91 28.82
C ASP A 474 -13.97 -3.03 30.28
N GLY A 475 -13.91 -4.24 30.86
CA GLY A 475 -14.45 -4.54 32.19
C GLY A 475 -15.81 -5.22 32.17
N ARG A 476 -16.53 -5.18 31.03
CA ARG A 476 -17.84 -5.82 30.87
C ARG A 476 -17.97 -6.57 29.54
N GLU A 477 -17.39 -6.02 28.48
CA GLU A 477 -17.48 -6.53 27.13
C GLU A 477 -16.06 -6.79 26.58
N TRP A 478 -15.93 -7.89 25.83
CA TRP A 478 -14.71 -8.22 25.09
C TRP A 478 -14.92 -7.88 23.61
N ARG A 479 -14.45 -6.70 23.20
CA ARG A 479 -14.75 -6.08 21.91
C ARG A 479 -14.06 -6.79 20.74
N ASN A 480 -14.75 -6.96 19.62
CA ASN A 480 -14.15 -7.52 18.41
C ASN A 480 -13.53 -6.45 17.52
N ASN A 481 -12.36 -5.94 17.93
CA ASN A 481 -11.69 -4.86 17.22
C ASN A 481 -10.67 -5.34 16.18
N GLU A 482 -10.26 -6.61 16.21
CA GLU A 482 -9.37 -7.24 15.22
C GLU A 482 -10.15 -8.22 14.32
N GLY A 483 -11.47 -8.05 14.19
CA GLY A 483 -12.33 -8.93 13.40
C GLY A 483 -13.27 -8.16 12.46
N MET A 484 -13.61 -8.77 11.32
CA MET A 484 -14.57 -8.20 10.37
C MET A 484 -15.98 -8.11 10.94
N LEU A 485 -16.41 -8.98 11.85
CA LEU A 485 -17.71 -8.79 12.51
C LEU A 485 -17.65 -7.64 13.53
N GLY A 486 -18.73 -6.89 13.71
CA GLY A 486 -18.82 -5.91 14.80
C GLY A 486 -19.02 -6.57 16.16
N GLY A 487 -19.41 -5.79 17.17
CA GLY A 487 -19.92 -6.32 18.43
C GLY A 487 -18.85 -6.78 19.44
N ALA A 488 -19.29 -7.54 20.44
CA ALA A 488 -18.46 -7.96 21.57
C ALA A 488 -19.02 -9.22 22.25
N PHE A 489 -18.16 -9.97 22.94
CA PHE A 489 -18.65 -10.90 23.95
C PHE A 489 -19.17 -10.10 25.15
N VAL A 490 -20.35 -10.44 25.64
CA VAL A 490 -20.99 -9.77 26.78
C VAL A 490 -20.96 -10.69 27.99
N LEU A 491 -20.51 -10.16 29.14
CA LEU A 491 -20.56 -10.85 30.43
C LEU A 491 -22.02 -11.07 30.84
N LYS A 492 -22.41 -12.34 30.97
CA LYS A 492 -23.76 -12.74 31.42
C LYS A 492 -23.78 -13.08 32.90
N GLU A 493 -22.76 -13.80 33.35
CA GLU A 493 -22.62 -14.29 34.72
C GLU A 493 -21.15 -14.28 35.13
N GLY A 494 -20.88 -14.14 36.43
CA GLY A 494 -19.52 -14.17 37.00
C GLY A 494 -18.74 -12.87 36.82
N ALA A 495 -17.42 -12.99 36.68
CA ALA A 495 -16.48 -11.88 36.57
C ALA A 495 -15.27 -12.24 35.71
N ALA A 496 -14.74 -11.25 34.99
CA ALA A 496 -13.54 -11.43 34.18
C ALA A 496 -12.59 -10.26 34.35
N ARG A 497 -11.29 -10.53 34.18
CA ARG A 497 -10.23 -9.52 34.27
C ARG A 497 -9.08 -9.87 33.34
N THR A 498 -8.37 -8.84 32.91
CA THR A 498 -7.12 -9.02 32.18
C THR A 498 -6.02 -9.52 33.12
N CYS A 499 -5.11 -10.32 32.58
CA CYS A 499 -3.91 -10.77 33.27
C CYS A 499 -2.78 -11.00 32.27
N ARG A 500 -1.53 -10.99 32.76
CA ARG A 500 -0.36 -11.34 31.96
C ARG A 500 0.28 -12.62 32.51
N ILE A 501 0.36 -13.66 31.69
CA ILE A 501 0.91 -14.97 32.06
C ILE A 501 1.95 -15.39 31.03
N GLU A 502 3.17 -15.71 31.49
CA GLU A 502 4.30 -16.10 30.64
C GLU A 502 4.53 -15.14 29.46
N GLY A 503 4.43 -13.84 29.72
CA GLY A 503 4.65 -12.79 28.72
C GLY A 503 3.46 -12.46 27.83
N ARG A 504 2.39 -13.27 27.82
CA ARG A 504 1.17 -13.05 27.02
C ARG A 504 0.06 -12.39 27.83
N ASP A 505 -0.58 -11.39 27.24
CA ASP A 505 -1.79 -10.79 27.81
C ASP A 505 -3.01 -11.67 27.47
N ALA A 506 -3.87 -11.88 28.46
CA ALA A 506 -5.01 -12.78 28.38
C ALA A 506 -6.19 -12.29 29.21
N LEU A 507 -7.36 -12.86 28.93
CA LEU A 507 -8.57 -12.68 29.72
C LEU A 507 -8.75 -13.88 30.65
N MET A 508 -8.82 -13.64 31.96
CA MET A 508 -9.17 -14.65 32.95
C MET A 508 -10.65 -14.52 33.29
N LEU A 509 -11.40 -15.58 33.02
CA LEU A 509 -12.77 -15.75 33.49
C LEU A 509 -12.73 -16.47 34.84
N GLU A 510 -13.23 -15.82 35.89
CA GLU A 510 -13.31 -16.41 37.23
C GLU A 510 -14.33 -17.58 37.24
N PRO A 511 -14.26 -18.55 38.17
CA PRO A 511 -15.15 -19.71 38.18
C PRO A 511 -16.64 -19.34 38.06
N GLY A 512 -17.39 -20.11 37.25
CA GLY A 512 -18.81 -19.86 36.98
C GLY A 512 -19.11 -18.67 36.06
N THR A 513 -18.12 -18.08 35.42
CA THR A 513 -18.28 -16.98 34.45
C THR A 513 -18.76 -17.46 33.08
N VAL A 514 -19.66 -16.67 32.48
CA VAL A 514 -20.21 -16.89 31.14
C VAL A 514 -20.07 -15.63 30.30
N LEU A 515 -19.41 -15.78 29.15
CA LEU A 515 -19.33 -14.76 28.09
C LEU A 515 -20.03 -15.27 26.83
N GLU A 516 -20.83 -14.42 26.20
CA GLU A 516 -21.56 -14.77 24.99
C GLU A 516 -21.38 -13.70 23.91
N TYR A 517 -21.02 -14.14 22.71
CA TYR A 517 -21.03 -13.33 21.50
C TYR A 517 -22.13 -13.84 20.59
N CYS A 518 -23.06 -12.97 20.23
CA CYS A 518 -24.22 -13.32 19.40
C CYS A 518 -24.14 -12.63 18.05
N HIS A 519 -24.22 -13.40 16.97
CA HIS A 519 -24.30 -12.89 15.61
C HIS A 519 -24.95 -13.92 14.69
N SER A 520 -25.91 -13.50 13.86
CA SER A 520 -26.75 -14.39 13.03
C SER A 520 -25.97 -15.28 12.05
N LEU A 521 -24.80 -14.82 11.62
CA LEU A 521 -23.95 -15.55 10.67
C LEU A 521 -23.19 -16.73 11.27
N LEU A 522 -23.04 -16.78 12.60
CA LEU A 522 -22.34 -17.87 13.27
C LEU A 522 -23.13 -19.17 13.11
N SER A 523 -22.49 -20.20 12.57
CA SER A 523 -23.12 -21.50 12.40
C SER A 523 -22.09 -22.62 12.41
N PRO A 524 -22.32 -23.71 13.16
CA PRO A 524 -21.49 -24.90 13.07
C PRO A 524 -21.69 -25.68 11.76
N SER A 525 -22.75 -25.37 11.00
CA SER A 525 -23.08 -26.06 9.74
C SER A 525 -22.37 -25.51 8.50
N LYS A 526 -21.80 -24.31 8.61
CA LYS A 526 -21.02 -23.66 7.53
C LYS A 526 -19.55 -24.00 7.68
N GLU A 527 -18.78 -23.83 6.60
CA GLU A 527 -17.32 -23.91 6.70
C GLU A 527 -16.79 -22.81 7.62
N HIS A 528 -15.92 -23.17 8.55
CA HIS A 528 -15.34 -22.25 9.51
C HIS A 528 -14.10 -22.85 10.18
N THR A 529 -13.36 -21.99 10.87
CA THR A 529 -12.34 -22.39 11.84
C THR A 529 -12.48 -21.50 13.07
N LEU A 530 -12.71 -22.08 14.24
CA LEU A 530 -12.69 -21.38 15.53
C LEU A 530 -11.51 -21.90 16.34
N SER A 531 -10.61 -21.01 16.75
CA SER A 531 -9.42 -21.36 17.53
C SER A 531 -9.24 -20.39 18.70
N GLY A 532 -8.49 -20.82 19.71
CA GLY A 532 -8.13 -20.00 20.86
C GLY A 532 -7.00 -20.65 21.65
N LEU A 533 -6.35 -19.90 22.53
CA LEU A 533 -5.32 -20.40 23.43
C LEU A 533 -5.76 -20.27 24.88
N VAL A 534 -5.57 -21.36 25.64
CA VAL A 534 -5.84 -21.38 27.08
C VAL A 534 -4.61 -21.73 27.87
N TYR A 535 -4.48 -21.13 29.05
CA TYR A 535 -3.40 -21.44 29.98
C TYR A 535 -3.88 -22.49 30.99
N ARG A 536 -3.31 -23.71 30.91
CA ARG A 536 -3.65 -24.83 31.81
C ARG A 536 -2.41 -25.63 32.17
N SER A 537 -2.31 -26.00 33.45
CA SER A 537 -1.19 -26.80 33.97
C SER A 537 0.19 -26.20 33.65
N GLY A 538 0.32 -24.88 33.78
CA GLY A 538 1.58 -24.17 33.60
C GLY A 538 2.04 -23.99 32.16
N LYS A 539 1.17 -24.17 31.15
CA LYS A 539 1.51 -24.00 29.73
C LYS A 539 0.32 -23.47 28.92
N TRP A 540 0.61 -22.71 27.88
CA TRP A 540 -0.35 -22.37 26.81
C TRP A 540 -0.64 -23.58 25.93
N ARG A 541 -1.92 -23.80 25.62
CA ARG A 541 -2.39 -24.89 24.75
C ARG A 541 -3.56 -24.42 23.89
N SER A 542 -3.76 -25.08 22.75
CA SER A 542 -4.97 -24.91 21.95
C SER A 542 -6.22 -25.20 22.77
N TYR A 543 -7.23 -24.35 22.63
CA TYR A 543 -8.52 -24.50 23.27
C TYR A 543 -9.43 -25.37 22.41
N GLU A 544 -10.11 -26.33 23.02
CA GLU A 544 -11.17 -27.09 22.36
C GLU A 544 -12.40 -26.19 22.23
N THR A 545 -12.69 -25.74 21.02
CA THR A 545 -13.69 -24.69 20.74
C THR A 545 -15.00 -25.22 20.16
N GLU A 546 -15.05 -26.49 19.74
CA GLU A 546 -16.22 -27.07 19.05
C GLU A 546 -17.51 -26.96 19.88
N HIS A 547 -17.41 -27.16 21.19
CA HIS A 547 -18.56 -27.06 22.10
C HIS A 547 -18.99 -25.62 22.41
N CYS A 548 -18.18 -24.62 22.03
CA CYS A 548 -18.47 -23.21 22.27
C CYS A 548 -19.41 -22.63 21.19
N LEU A 549 -19.43 -23.21 19.99
CA LEU A 549 -20.17 -22.69 18.85
C LEU A 549 -21.55 -23.33 18.72
N SER A 550 -22.57 -22.50 18.57
CA SER A 550 -23.94 -22.89 18.25
C SER A 550 -24.52 -21.94 17.19
N GLN A 551 -25.71 -22.26 16.67
CA GLN A 551 -26.35 -21.37 15.69
C GLN A 551 -26.58 -19.98 16.30
N GLY A 552 -25.96 -18.98 15.71
CA GLY A 552 -26.08 -17.57 16.10
C GLY A 552 -25.22 -17.13 17.29
N MET A 553 -24.39 -18.01 17.89
CA MET A 553 -23.72 -17.69 19.15
C MET A 553 -22.43 -18.48 19.39
N ILE A 554 -21.43 -17.81 19.97
CA ILE A 554 -20.30 -18.44 20.65
C ILE A 554 -20.43 -18.17 22.15
N SER A 555 -20.38 -19.22 22.96
CA SER A 555 -20.47 -19.15 24.43
C SER A 555 -19.20 -19.70 25.08
N LEU A 556 -18.50 -18.86 25.83
CA LEU A 556 -17.35 -19.24 26.65
C LEU A 556 -17.81 -19.39 28.09
N ARG A 557 -17.50 -20.54 28.71
CA ARG A 557 -17.91 -20.86 30.09
C ARG A 557 -16.72 -21.37 30.88
N SER A 558 -16.43 -20.75 32.01
CA SER A 558 -15.53 -21.33 33.01
C SER A 558 -16.32 -22.27 33.93
N GLY A 559 -15.75 -23.42 34.26
CA GLY A 559 -16.33 -24.36 35.23
C GLY A 559 -16.04 -23.92 36.67
N ASN A 560 -15.69 -24.89 37.51
CA ASN A 560 -15.27 -24.64 38.90
C ASN A 560 -13.87 -24.03 39.01
N GLU A 561 -13.11 -24.01 37.92
CA GLU A 561 -11.77 -23.44 37.82
C GLU A 561 -11.78 -22.26 36.84
N PRO A 562 -10.88 -21.27 37.00
CA PRO A 562 -10.78 -20.16 36.08
C PRO A 562 -10.45 -20.61 34.65
N LEU A 563 -11.00 -19.92 33.65
CA LEU A 563 -10.61 -20.06 32.24
C LEU A 563 -9.74 -18.86 31.86
N VAL A 564 -8.43 -19.07 31.69
CA VAL A 564 -7.54 -18.06 31.11
C VAL A 564 -7.44 -18.30 29.62
N ILE A 565 -7.89 -17.33 28.81
CA ILE A 565 -8.00 -17.45 27.36
C ILE A 565 -7.44 -16.21 26.64
N THR A 566 -6.82 -16.41 25.48
CA THR A 566 -6.36 -15.34 24.57
C THR A 566 -6.38 -15.82 23.12
N ASN A 567 -6.15 -14.91 22.16
CA ASN A 567 -6.13 -15.16 20.71
C ASN A 567 -7.33 -15.96 20.21
N LEU A 568 -8.55 -15.63 20.67
CA LEU A 568 -9.74 -16.26 20.12
C LEU A 568 -9.95 -15.71 18.70
N ARG A 569 -9.94 -16.62 17.71
CA ARG A 569 -10.13 -16.29 16.30
C ARG A 569 -11.27 -17.10 15.70
N TYR A 570 -12.09 -16.46 14.86
CA TYR A 570 -13.09 -17.15 14.04
C TYR A 570 -12.90 -16.74 12.59
N TYR A 571 -12.72 -17.72 11.73
CA TYR A 571 -12.66 -17.56 10.28
C TYR A 571 -13.89 -18.21 9.66
N ASN A 572 -14.50 -17.59 8.65
CA ASN A 572 -15.61 -18.18 7.88
C ASN A 572 -15.13 -19.16 6.79
N TRP A 573 -13.92 -19.68 6.93
CA TRP A 573 -13.35 -20.70 6.06
C TRP A 573 -12.51 -21.70 6.87
N LYS A 574 -12.13 -22.81 6.23
CA LYS A 574 -11.27 -23.82 6.83
C LYS A 574 -9.79 -23.47 6.65
N LEU A 575 -9.09 -23.23 7.75
CA LEU A 575 -7.63 -23.20 7.76
C LEU A 575 -7.08 -24.61 7.52
N GLU A 576 -6.05 -24.75 6.71
CA GLU A 576 -5.27 -25.98 6.56
C GLU A 576 -4.50 -26.33 7.85
N PRO A 577 -4.05 -27.59 8.05
CA PRO A 577 -3.35 -28.00 9.26
C PRO A 577 -2.15 -27.12 9.63
N ALA A 578 -1.33 -26.73 8.63
CA ALA A 578 -0.16 -25.87 8.86
C ALA A 578 -0.55 -24.46 9.33
N GLU A 579 -1.66 -23.95 8.83
CA GLU A 579 -2.20 -22.62 9.16
C GLU A 579 -2.80 -22.62 10.57
N ARG A 580 -3.56 -23.66 10.93
CA ARG A 580 -4.03 -23.84 12.32
C ARG A 580 -2.89 -23.96 13.33
N ALA A 581 -1.82 -24.66 12.94
CA ALA A 581 -0.64 -24.79 13.78
C ALA A 581 0.08 -23.44 13.97
N TYR A 582 0.15 -22.61 12.93
CA TYR A 582 0.67 -21.25 13.02
C TYR A 582 -0.16 -20.39 13.98
N ASP A 583 -1.48 -20.36 13.79
CA ASP A 583 -2.40 -19.61 14.65
C ASP A 583 -2.31 -20.02 16.12
N ALA A 584 -2.08 -21.30 16.40
CA ALA A 584 -1.90 -21.81 17.77
C ALA A 584 -0.56 -21.38 18.39
N ALA A 585 0.41 -20.94 17.59
CA ALA A 585 1.72 -20.50 18.05
C ALA A 585 1.84 -18.97 18.15
N THR A 586 1.09 -18.23 17.32
CA THR A 586 1.22 -16.77 17.16
C THR A 586 0.12 -15.97 17.83
N ASP A 587 0.46 -14.77 18.27
CA ASP A 587 -0.48 -13.83 18.86
C ASP A 587 -1.16 -12.98 17.78
N VAL A 588 -2.38 -12.51 18.06
CA VAL A 588 -3.02 -11.48 17.24
C VAL A 588 -2.22 -10.19 17.46
N VAL A 589 -1.67 -9.63 16.38
CA VAL A 589 -0.88 -8.40 16.44
C VAL A 589 -1.82 -7.20 16.39
N ARG A 590 -1.80 -6.39 17.45
CA ARG A 590 -2.54 -5.12 17.51
C ARG A 590 -1.62 -3.95 17.24
N LEU A 591 -1.81 -3.31 16.08
CA LEU A 591 -1.09 -2.09 15.71
C LEU A 591 -1.79 -0.85 16.30
N PRO A 592 -1.04 0.15 16.79
CA PRO A 592 -1.63 1.37 17.36
C PRO A 592 -2.32 2.22 16.29
N ALA A 593 -3.38 2.93 16.69
CA ALA A 593 -4.00 3.95 15.84
C ALA A 593 -3.17 5.24 15.86
N ALA A 594 -3.19 5.99 14.76
CA ALA A 594 -2.44 7.22 14.62
C ALA A 594 -2.97 8.33 15.56
N ASP A 595 -2.07 9.13 16.15
CA ASP A 595 -2.48 10.27 17.00
C ASP A 595 -2.91 11.44 16.12
N CYS A 596 -4.22 11.67 16.05
CA CYS A 596 -4.84 12.74 15.26
C CYS A 596 -4.97 14.07 16.04
N ARG A 597 -4.46 14.17 17.29
CA ARG A 597 -4.61 15.36 18.14
C ARG A 597 -3.53 16.41 17.86
N LYS A 598 -3.77 17.20 16.81
CA LYS A 598 -2.92 18.31 16.34
C LYS A 598 -2.48 19.23 17.48
N ARG A 599 -1.25 19.71 17.39
CA ARG A 599 -0.59 20.63 18.33
C ARG A 599 -0.61 22.08 17.81
N GLY A 600 -0.87 22.28 16.52
CA GLY A 600 -0.75 23.57 15.86
C GLY A 600 0.73 23.91 15.68
N LEU A 601 1.19 24.99 16.31
CA LEU A 601 2.58 25.43 16.22
C LEU A 601 3.51 24.48 17.01
N VAL A 602 4.38 23.75 16.31
CA VAL A 602 5.31 22.77 16.87
C VAL A 602 6.66 23.39 17.17
N VAL A 603 7.28 24.03 16.18
CA VAL A 603 8.55 24.75 16.33
C VAL A 603 8.29 26.23 16.09
N SER A 604 8.86 27.10 16.92
CA SER A 604 8.87 28.54 16.70
C SER A 604 10.00 29.20 17.48
N ILE A 605 11.01 29.68 16.76
CA ILE A 605 12.10 30.49 17.30
C ILE A 605 12.23 31.80 16.51
N THR A 606 12.65 32.87 17.17
CA THR A 606 12.93 34.18 16.54
C THR A 606 14.09 34.87 17.23
N ALA A 607 14.96 35.51 16.45
CA ALA A 607 16.05 36.35 16.95
C ALA A 607 15.55 37.68 17.55
N ASP A 608 14.28 38.03 17.37
CA ASP A 608 13.70 39.23 17.98
C ASP A 608 13.68 39.21 19.51
N ASP A 609 13.82 38.02 20.10
CA ASP A 609 13.83 37.79 21.55
C ASP A 609 15.13 38.22 22.22
N PHE A 610 16.14 38.56 21.43
CA PHE A 610 17.50 38.84 21.89
C PHE A 610 17.99 40.21 21.42
N ALA A 611 19.02 40.73 22.07
CA ALA A 611 19.73 41.93 21.65
C ALA A 611 20.87 41.59 20.67
N VAL A 612 21.22 42.54 19.81
CA VAL A 612 22.39 42.41 18.93
C VAL A 612 23.66 42.30 19.78
N GLY A 613 24.49 41.31 19.48
CA GLY A 613 25.71 40.98 20.24
C GLY A 613 25.51 39.89 21.29
N ASP A 614 24.27 39.48 21.59
CA ASP A 614 24.01 38.39 22.53
C ASP A 614 24.64 37.09 22.04
N THR A 615 25.29 36.36 22.95
CA THR A 615 25.77 35.00 22.74
C THR A 615 24.75 34.04 23.33
N VAL A 616 24.12 33.23 22.49
CA VAL A 616 22.90 32.49 22.85
C VAL A 616 23.14 30.98 22.78
N PRO A 617 23.33 30.31 23.93
CA PRO A 617 23.46 28.84 23.99
C PRO A 617 22.12 28.12 24.05
N TYR A 618 21.01 28.82 24.35
CA TYR A 618 19.67 28.24 24.47
C TYR A 618 18.64 29.08 23.72
N LEU A 619 17.82 28.44 22.89
CA LEU A 619 16.70 29.05 22.17
C LEU A 619 15.39 28.49 22.69
N THR A 620 14.59 29.30 23.38
CA THR A 620 13.26 28.87 23.85
C THR A 620 12.34 28.58 22.66
N ASN A 621 11.71 27.40 22.63
CA ASN A 621 10.72 27.08 21.63
C ASN A 621 9.35 27.65 22.05
N ARG A 622 8.72 28.43 21.16
CA ARG A 622 7.37 28.99 21.39
C ARG A 622 6.24 28.08 20.89
N GLY A 623 6.56 26.95 20.26
CA GLY A 623 5.59 25.92 19.89
C GLY A 623 5.35 24.94 21.04
N VAL A 624 5.67 23.66 20.84
CA VAL A 624 5.63 22.68 21.93
C VAL A 624 6.65 23.00 23.02
N LYS A 625 6.34 22.62 24.26
CA LYS A 625 7.19 22.90 25.43
C LYS A 625 8.60 22.32 25.25
N GLY A 626 9.61 23.20 25.28
CA GLY A 626 11.02 22.81 25.25
C GLY A 626 11.90 23.96 24.78
N TYR A 627 13.16 23.65 24.50
CA TYR A 627 14.15 24.60 23.98
C TYR A 627 15.11 23.87 23.03
N PHE A 628 15.92 24.63 22.30
CA PHE A 628 17.10 24.13 21.61
C PHE A 628 18.35 24.52 22.39
N GLU A 629 19.29 23.60 22.55
CA GLU A 629 20.58 23.84 23.20
C GLU A 629 21.75 23.67 22.24
N ALA A 630 22.75 24.54 22.37
CA ALA A 630 24.00 24.43 21.63
C ALA A 630 24.81 23.24 22.11
N LEU A 631 25.18 22.33 21.20
CA LEU A 631 26.02 21.17 21.50
C LEU A 631 27.52 21.45 21.34
N LYS A 632 27.88 22.47 20.55
CA LYS A 632 29.28 22.85 20.27
C LYS A 632 29.56 24.30 20.65
N ALA A 633 29.02 25.23 19.85
CA ALA A 633 29.20 26.66 20.03
C ALA A 633 27.83 27.36 20.06
N PRO A 634 27.66 28.41 20.88
CA PRO A 634 26.48 29.25 20.84
C PRO A 634 26.43 30.06 19.53
N VAL A 635 25.24 30.51 19.14
CA VAL A 635 25.10 31.52 18.08
C VAL A 635 25.31 32.92 18.65
N VAL A 636 25.76 33.84 17.80
CA VAL A 636 25.78 35.27 18.13
C VAL A 636 24.65 35.96 17.37
N VAL A 637 23.89 36.80 18.06
CA VAL A 637 22.82 37.57 17.43
C VAL A 637 23.44 38.76 16.70
N LYS A 638 23.18 38.87 15.41
CA LYS A 638 23.64 39.97 14.55
C LYS A 638 22.44 40.70 13.95
N GLU A 639 22.64 41.94 13.54
CA GLU A 639 21.71 42.65 12.67
C GLU A 639 22.24 42.60 11.24
N THR A 640 21.38 42.19 10.30
CA THR A 640 21.75 42.04 8.89
C THR A 640 20.56 42.44 8.03
N GLU A 641 20.78 43.41 7.14
CA GLU A 641 19.75 44.02 6.29
C GLU A 641 18.46 44.40 7.06
N GLY A 642 18.60 44.95 8.28
CA GLY A 642 17.48 45.42 9.10
C GLY A 642 16.69 44.33 9.84
N LYS A 643 17.20 43.10 9.92
CA LYS A 643 16.66 42.02 10.77
C LYS A 643 17.70 41.55 11.78
N LYS A 644 17.26 41.26 13.01
CA LYS A 644 18.05 40.49 13.97
C LYS A 644 18.07 39.02 13.55
N ALA A 645 19.21 38.35 13.68
CA ALA A 645 19.34 36.96 13.25
C ALA A 645 20.39 36.20 14.07
N PHE A 646 20.16 34.91 14.24
CA PHE A 646 21.16 33.98 14.75
C PHE A 646 22.21 33.72 13.67
N HIS A 647 23.46 34.08 13.94
CA HIS A 647 24.56 33.86 13.01
C HIS A 647 25.21 32.49 13.21
N PHE A 648 25.29 31.72 12.13
CA PHE A 648 25.94 30.43 12.03
C PHE A 648 27.17 30.57 11.12
N ASP A 649 28.34 30.11 11.59
CA ASP A 649 29.60 30.07 10.83
C ASP A 649 29.98 28.64 10.40
N GLY A 650 29.02 27.71 10.52
CA GLY A 650 29.20 26.28 10.26
C GLY A 650 29.69 25.48 11.46
N SER A 651 30.15 26.10 12.55
CA SER A 651 30.58 25.38 13.77
C SER A 651 29.43 25.06 14.74
N GLN A 652 28.34 25.83 14.67
CA GLN A 652 27.19 25.67 15.55
C GLN A 652 26.35 24.44 15.18
N LEU A 653 25.84 23.77 16.20
CA LEU A 653 24.85 22.70 16.10
C LEU A 653 23.98 22.79 17.35
N PHE A 654 22.68 22.91 17.14
CA PHE A 654 21.69 22.90 18.21
C PHE A 654 20.87 21.62 18.17
N ARG A 655 20.40 21.17 19.33
CA ARG A 655 19.47 20.05 19.46
C ARG A 655 18.29 20.44 20.34
N SER A 656 17.09 20.03 19.98
CA SER A 656 15.90 20.25 20.81
C SER A 656 15.88 19.37 22.06
N SER A 657 15.30 19.88 23.13
CA SER A 657 14.96 19.13 24.36
C SER A 657 13.64 18.35 24.23
N PHE A 658 12.99 18.41 23.08
CA PHE A 658 11.67 17.84 22.79
C PHE A 658 11.73 17.00 21.53
N SER A 659 10.86 15.99 21.46
CA SER A 659 10.67 15.14 20.28
C SER A 659 9.64 15.71 19.32
N LEU A 660 9.73 15.33 18.05
CA LEU A 660 8.71 15.71 17.07
C LEU A 660 7.38 15.02 17.44
N PRO A 661 6.25 15.75 17.51
CA PRO A 661 4.95 15.16 17.82
C PRO A 661 4.57 14.02 16.87
N ALA A 662 3.90 12.99 17.39
CA ALA A 662 3.43 11.86 16.59
C ALA A 662 2.42 12.26 15.49
N THR A 663 1.81 13.43 15.61
CA THR A 663 0.92 14.03 14.61
C THR A 663 1.60 14.37 13.29
N LEU A 664 2.95 14.41 13.24
CA LEU A 664 3.75 14.63 12.04
C LEU A 664 4.30 13.34 11.40
N GLN A 665 3.95 12.16 11.94
CA GLN A 665 4.41 10.87 11.39
C GLN A 665 3.68 10.49 10.10
N ASP A 666 4.21 9.47 9.42
CA ASP A 666 3.69 8.94 8.17
C ASP A 666 3.60 10.03 7.10
N ASN A 667 2.40 10.23 6.54
CA ASN A 667 2.14 11.16 5.45
C ASN A 667 1.42 12.44 5.94
N ALA A 668 1.63 12.79 7.22
CA ALA A 668 0.90 13.88 7.86
C ALA A 668 1.11 15.24 7.16
N PRO A 669 0.04 16.05 7.02
CA PRO A 669 0.16 17.43 6.55
C PRO A 669 1.01 18.30 7.49
N TYR A 670 1.79 19.22 6.93
CA TYR A 670 2.58 20.18 7.70
C TYR A 670 2.74 21.51 6.97
N THR A 671 3.19 22.53 7.72
CA THR A 671 3.64 23.81 7.16
C THR A 671 4.94 24.23 7.81
N LEU A 672 5.88 24.72 7.02
CA LEU A 672 7.17 25.24 7.43
C LEU A 672 7.32 26.70 6.95
N GLU A 673 7.83 27.57 7.81
CA GLU A 673 8.14 28.95 7.47
C GLU A 673 9.51 29.35 8.05
N ALA A 674 10.38 29.92 7.22
CA ALA A 674 11.70 30.39 7.65
C ALA A 674 12.10 31.71 6.98
N TRP A 675 12.90 32.49 7.69
CA TRP A 675 13.60 33.66 7.14
C TRP A 675 15.10 33.42 7.24
N VAL A 676 15.74 33.24 6.09
CA VAL A 676 17.14 32.79 5.97
C VAL A 676 17.92 33.73 5.06
N LEU A 677 19.20 33.97 5.36
CA LEU A 677 20.14 34.69 4.50
C LEU A 677 21.52 34.02 4.60
N ASN A 678 22.20 33.82 3.47
CA ASN A 678 23.61 33.40 3.46
C ASN A 678 24.43 34.42 2.68
N ASP A 679 25.60 34.79 3.21
CA ASP A 679 26.57 35.65 2.52
C ASP A 679 27.12 34.96 1.26
N SER A 680 27.19 33.63 1.30
CA SER A 680 27.47 32.73 0.18
C SER A 680 26.68 31.44 0.36
N ILE A 681 26.03 30.94 -0.69
CA ILE A 681 25.22 29.71 -0.63
C ILE A 681 26.04 28.54 -1.20
N ALA A 682 26.27 27.50 -0.39
CA ALA A 682 26.95 26.27 -0.80
C ALA A 682 25.99 25.30 -1.54
N GLU A 683 26.47 24.13 -1.95
CA GLU A 683 25.63 23.16 -2.67
C GLU A 683 24.47 22.65 -1.80
N ASN A 684 24.75 22.28 -0.55
CA ASN A 684 23.78 21.89 0.47
C ASN A 684 24.16 22.45 1.83
N GLU A 685 23.25 23.18 2.48
CA GLU A 685 23.41 23.73 3.83
C GLU A 685 22.14 23.48 4.65
N CYS A 686 22.23 22.68 5.71
CA CYS A 686 21.08 22.30 6.53
C CYS A 686 20.76 23.37 7.57
N VAL A 687 19.68 24.13 7.35
CA VAL A 687 19.19 25.13 8.29
C VAL A 687 18.57 24.44 9.52
N ALA A 688 17.68 23.47 9.27
CA ALA A 688 16.98 22.70 10.29
C ALA A 688 16.62 21.31 9.77
N ASP A 689 16.87 20.30 10.57
CA ASP A 689 16.45 18.91 10.31
C ASP A 689 15.49 18.47 11.42
N PHE A 690 14.26 18.16 11.02
CA PHE A 690 13.18 17.83 11.95
C PHE A 690 13.13 16.34 12.27
N THR A 691 13.86 15.53 11.53
CA THR A 691 13.73 14.07 11.50
C THR A 691 15.08 13.39 11.57
N THR A 692 15.23 12.42 12.46
CA THR A 692 16.51 11.71 12.62
C THR A 692 16.73 10.56 11.64
N SER A 693 15.76 10.26 10.77
CA SER A 693 15.88 9.16 9.80
C SER A 693 16.91 9.45 8.71
N HIS A 694 17.45 8.37 8.13
CA HIS A 694 18.28 8.39 6.93
C HIS A 694 17.64 7.62 5.76
N ASP A 695 16.44 7.11 5.95
CA ASP A 695 15.75 6.34 4.93
C ASP A 695 14.93 7.24 3.99
N GLU A 696 14.66 6.71 2.80
CA GLU A 696 13.97 7.39 1.71
C GLU A 696 12.56 7.85 2.12
N LEU A 697 12.21 9.11 1.82
CA LEU A 697 10.91 9.75 2.10
C LEU A 697 10.55 9.94 3.57
N GLU A 698 11.46 9.63 4.50
CA GLU A 698 11.22 9.76 5.94
C GLU A 698 11.73 11.09 6.53
N LYS A 699 12.39 11.91 5.71
CA LYS A 699 13.06 13.14 6.16
C LYS A 699 12.14 14.36 6.00
N ILE A 700 12.23 15.32 6.91
CA ILE A 700 11.79 16.71 6.70
C ILE A 700 12.99 17.58 7.06
N MET A 701 13.74 18.02 6.06
CA MET A 701 14.96 18.80 6.26
C MET A 701 14.95 20.07 5.41
N LEU A 702 14.95 21.22 6.09
CA LEU A 702 15.07 22.52 5.45
C LEU A 702 16.54 22.78 5.08
N VAL A 703 16.78 22.92 3.79
CA VAL A 703 18.09 23.19 3.19
C VAL A 703 18.07 24.59 2.58
N ASN A 704 19.22 25.26 2.57
CA ASN A 704 19.42 26.52 1.85
C ASN A 704 20.66 26.38 0.97
N GLY A 705 20.54 25.68 -0.16
CA GLY A 705 21.65 25.25 -1.01
C GLY A 705 21.38 25.35 -2.51
N THR A 706 22.44 25.37 -3.31
CA THR A 706 22.35 25.53 -4.78
C THR A 706 22.05 24.26 -5.55
N GLU A 707 22.00 23.08 -4.92
CA GLU A 707 21.66 21.82 -5.60
C GLU A 707 20.24 21.90 -6.18
N PRO A 708 20.09 21.86 -7.52
CA PRO A 708 18.80 22.08 -8.18
C PRO A 708 17.73 21.02 -7.86
N ARG A 709 18.12 19.85 -7.35
CA ARG A 709 17.19 18.75 -7.02
C ARG A 709 16.64 18.84 -5.60
N CYS A 710 17.47 19.19 -4.61
CA CYS A 710 17.12 19.06 -3.20
C CYS A 710 17.61 20.22 -2.29
N GLY A 711 18.07 21.33 -2.88
CA GLY A 711 18.67 22.45 -2.16
C GLY A 711 17.72 23.33 -1.33
N VAL A 712 16.43 23.00 -1.23
CA VAL A 712 15.43 23.78 -0.44
C VAL A 712 14.73 22.91 0.61
N ILE A 713 14.18 21.77 0.20
CA ILE A 713 13.60 20.76 1.10
C ILE A 713 14.07 19.39 0.64
N ASN A 714 14.44 18.57 1.62
CA ASN A 714 14.99 17.25 1.37
C ASN A 714 14.26 16.19 2.21
N HIS A 715 13.82 15.15 1.52
CA HIS A 715 13.12 13.97 2.02
C HIS A 715 13.97 12.69 1.89
N TYR A 716 15.20 12.80 1.37
CA TYR A 716 16.02 11.71 0.85
C TYR A 716 15.34 10.89 -0.24
N GLY A 717 14.33 11.46 -0.92
CA GLY A 717 13.62 10.80 -2.01
C GLY A 717 14.29 10.95 -3.37
N TRP A 718 15.36 11.74 -3.49
CA TRP A 718 16.02 12.07 -4.76
C TRP A 718 15.13 12.84 -5.74
N TYR A 719 14.10 12.24 -6.35
CA TYR A 719 13.21 12.90 -7.30
C TYR A 719 12.10 13.70 -6.62
N GLU A 720 11.79 13.38 -5.37
CA GLU A 720 10.71 13.92 -4.55
C GLU A 720 11.14 15.21 -3.86
N ASP A 721 12.43 15.36 -3.56
CA ASP A 721 13.04 16.54 -2.93
C ASP A 721 12.83 17.81 -3.77
N ALA A 722 12.93 19.02 -3.19
CA ALA A 722 12.85 20.26 -3.95
C ALA A 722 14.12 21.12 -3.84
N GLY A 723 14.59 21.61 -4.98
CA GLY A 723 15.61 22.63 -5.11
C GLY A 723 15.10 23.84 -5.91
N TYR A 724 15.92 24.89 -6.02
CA TYR A 724 15.59 26.09 -6.79
C TYR A 724 16.75 26.50 -7.71
N LYS A 725 16.52 26.53 -9.03
CA LYS A 725 17.56 26.89 -10.00
C LYS A 725 18.10 28.32 -9.83
N GLY A 726 17.25 29.24 -9.34
CA GLY A 726 17.62 30.63 -9.09
C GLY A 726 18.32 30.87 -7.75
N MET A 727 18.69 29.82 -7.00
CA MET A 727 19.20 29.97 -5.63
C MET A 727 20.41 30.90 -5.52
N LYS A 728 21.34 30.83 -6.48
CA LYS A 728 22.55 31.67 -6.50
C LYS A 728 22.25 33.16 -6.52
N GLU A 729 21.14 33.57 -7.12
CA GLU A 729 20.72 34.98 -7.23
C GLU A 729 20.22 35.55 -5.90
N LEU A 730 19.93 34.69 -4.92
CA LEU A 730 19.49 35.05 -3.58
C LEU A 730 20.66 35.26 -2.60
N THR A 731 21.91 35.09 -3.06
CA THR A 731 23.11 35.30 -2.24
C THR A 731 23.12 36.72 -1.65
N GLY A 732 23.36 36.82 -0.35
CA GLY A 732 23.41 38.08 0.38
C GLY A 732 22.05 38.78 0.53
N ARG A 733 20.93 38.09 0.33
CA ARG A 733 19.57 38.65 0.48
C ARG A 733 18.72 37.79 1.40
N TRP A 734 17.79 38.42 2.10
CA TRP A 734 16.78 37.70 2.87
C TRP A 734 15.86 36.86 1.97
N GLN A 735 15.62 35.63 2.40
CA GLN A 735 14.77 34.65 1.76
C GLN A 735 13.64 34.30 2.72
N HIS A 736 12.40 34.54 2.30
CA HIS A 736 11.22 34.00 2.97
C HIS A 736 10.88 32.65 2.34
N ILE A 737 11.22 31.57 3.02
CA ILE A 737 10.94 30.21 2.58
C ILE A 737 9.65 29.76 3.25
N TYR A 738 8.67 29.33 2.45
CA TYR A 738 7.39 28.83 2.94
C TYR A 738 7.06 27.53 2.23
N ILE A 739 6.81 26.46 3.00
CA ILE A 739 6.52 25.13 2.48
C ILE A 739 5.23 24.64 3.12
N CYS A 740 4.30 24.16 2.32
CA CYS A 740 3.09 23.53 2.84
C CYS A 740 2.82 22.21 2.11
N PHE A 741 2.50 21.18 2.89
CA PHE A 741 2.17 19.84 2.44
C PHE A 741 0.80 19.45 2.95
N ASP A 742 -0.11 19.04 2.06
CA ASP A 742 -1.50 18.69 2.42
C ASP A 742 -1.75 17.19 2.62
N GLY A 743 -0.69 16.37 2.56
CA GLY A 743 -0.78 14.90 2.53
C GLY A 743 -0.82 14.32 1.11
N ARG A 744 -0.72 15.15 0.06
CA ARG A 744 -0.50 14.73 -1.33
C ARG A 744 0.44 15.68 -2.05
N MET A 745 0.14 16.98 -2.01
CA MET A 745 0.88 18.01 -2.73
C MET A 745 1.77 18.79 -1.78
N GLU A 746 3.07 18.78 -2.04
CA GLU A 746 4.02 19.71 -1.41
C GLU A 746 4.24 20.92 -2.32
N GLN A 747 4.03 22.10 -1.76
CA GLN A 747 4.26 23.38 -2.43
C GLN A 747 5.36 24.15 -1.71
N VAL A 748 6.36 24.57 -2.48
CA VAL A 748 7.52 25.32 -1.98
C VAL A 748 7.49 26.71 -2.58
N TYR A 749 7.57 27.72 -1.72
CA TYR A 749 7.58 29.13 -2.08
C TYR A 749 8.84 29.80 -1.55
N ILE A 750 9.44 30.68 -2.35
CA ILE A 750 10.52 31.57 -1.95
C ILE A 750 10.10 32.99 -2.28
N ASN A 751 10.13 33.88 -1.28
CA ASN A 751 9.72 35.29 -1.40
C ASN A 751 8.30 35.48 -1.97
N GLY A 752 7.41 34.53 -1.69
CA GLY A 752 6.02 34.54 -2.16
C GLY A 752 5.80 33.93 -3.55
N GLU A 753 6.88 33.60 -4.28
CA GLU A 753 6.79 32.93 -5.58
C GLU A 753 6.90 31.42 -5.42
N GLN A 754 5.99 30.67 -6.06
CA GLN A 754 6.05 29.21 -6.03
C GLN A 754 7.20 28.71 -6.91
N VAL A 755 8.14 27.99 -6.31
CA VAL A 755 9.31 27.44 -7.01
C VAL A 755 9.21 25.93 -7.25
N SER A 756 8.38 25.22 -6.48
CA SER A 756 8.09 23.80 -6.66
C SER A 756 6.64 23.46 -6.28
N GLY A 757 6.10 22.43 -6.92
CA GLY A 757 4.81 21.82 -6.62
C GLY A 757 4.86 20.36 -7.05
N LYS A 758 4.79 19.42 -6.10
CA LYS A 758 4.94 17.99 -6.39
C LYS A 758 3.91 17.15 -5.67
N ASP A 759 3.45 16.13 -6.38
CA ASP A 759 2.68 15.02 -5.81
C ASP A 759 3.69 14.04 -5.18
N ILE A 760 3.68 13.94 -3.86
CA ILE A 760 4.61 13.13 -3.08
C ILE A 760 3.88 12.43 -1.95
N GLN A 761 4.48 11.35 -1.46
CA GLN A 761 4.01 10.65 -0.28
C GLN A 761 5.18 10.44 0.69
N LEU A 762 5.02 10.95 1.90
CA LEU A 762 6.03 10.87 2.95
C LEU A 762 5.78 9.71 3.90
N LEU A 763 6.83 9.28 4.58
CA LEU A 763 6.86 8.14 5.50
C LEU A 763 7.52 8.50 6.83
N VAL A 764 7.28 9.73 7.29
CA VAL A 764 8.00 10.33 8.43
C VAL A 764 7.96 9.43 9.66
N LYS A 765 9.13 9.09 10.19
CA LYS A 765 9.26 8.25 11.38
C LYS A 765 9.29 9.05 12.68
N PRO A 766 9.07 8.38 13.83
CA PRO A 766 9.26 9.02 15.13
C PRO A 766 10.66 9.63 15.26
N SER A 767 10.71 10.95 15.45
CA SER A 767 11.96 11.68 15.62
C SER A 767 12.14 12.13 17.07
N GLN A 768 13.24 11.73 17.70
CA GLN A 768 13.49 12.01 19.12
C GLN A 768 13.88 13.46 19.39
N PHE A 769 14.39 14.17 18.39
CA PHE A 769 14.84 15.55 18.47
C PHE A 769 14.91 16.20 17.09
N VAL A 770 15.03 17.52 17.07
CA VAL A 770 15.24 18.39 15.91
C VAL A 770 16.63 19.01 16.05
N THR A 771 17.36 19.17 14.94
CA THR A 771 18.64 19.88 14.92
C THR A 771 18.58 21.18 14.13
N LEU A 772 19.41 22.16 14.52
CA LEU A 772 19.62 23.40 13.75
C LEU A 772 21.09 23.57 13.43
N GLY A 773 21.38 24.08 12.22
CA GLY A 773 22.72 24.40 11.74
C GLY A 773 23.49 23.24 11.09
N ARG A 774 23.05 22.00 11.31
CA ARG A 774 23.52 20.75 10.67
C ARG A 774 22.39 19.72 10.70
N ASN A 775 22.45 18.73 9.81
CA ASN A 775 21.52 17.60 9.85
C ASN A 775 21.80 16.68 11.06
N ALA A 776 20.92 15.70 11.31
CA ALA A 776 21.06 14.75 12.41
C ALA A 776 22.36 13.93 12.35
N GLU A 777 22.91 13.75 11.15
CA GLU A 777 24.17 13.07 10.85
C GLU A 777 25.42 13.94 11.16
N GLY A 778 25.23 15.23 11.40
CA GLY A 778 26.31 16.18 11.66
C GLY A 778 26.99 16.74 10.41
N GLU A 779 26.41 16.51 9.24
CA GLU A 779 26.84 16.99 7.93
C GLU A 779 26.11 18.29 7.52
N TRP A 780 26.46 18.81 6.34
CA TRP A 780 25.86 19.98 5.68
C TRP A 780 25.79 21.22 6.60
N PRO A 781 26.95 21.75 7.03
CA PRO A 781 27.00 22.91 7.91
C PRO A 781 26.34 24.13 7.29
N PHE A 782 25.47 24.78 8.05
CA PHE A 782 24.87 26.05 7.67
C PHE A 782 25.79 27.23 7.99
N THR A 783 26.03 28.07 7.00
CA THR A 783 26.83 29.29 7.08
C THR A 783 25.99 30.51 6.68
N GLY A 784 25.34 31.12 7.66
CA GLY A 784 24.41 32.22 7.37
C GLY A 784 23.67 32.74 8.60
N TYR A 785 22.50 33.31 8.34
CA TYR A 785 21.68 34.04 9.29
C TYR A 785 20.28 33.47 9.28
N LEU A 786 19.80 33.05 10.46
CA LEU A 786 18.42 32.60 10.66
C LEU A 786 17.68 33.64 11.50
N HIS A 787 16.73 34.35 10.91
CA HIS A 787 15.90 35.32 11.65
C HIS A 787 14.79 34.62 12.44
N SER A 788 14.07 33.70 11.79
CA SER A 788 12.99 32.93 12.42
C SER A 788 12.76 31.60 11.73
N LEU A 789 12.28 30.61 12.47
CA LEU A 789 11.87 29.29 11.98
C LEU A 789 10.58 28.86 12.67
N LYS A 790 9.60 28.39 11.89
CA LYS A 790 8.34 27.85 12.38
C LYS A 790 7.97 26.54 11.67
N LEU A 791 7.38 25.61 12.41
CA LEU A 791 6.79 24.37 11.90
C LEU A 791 5.41 24.18 12.55
N TRP A 792 4.40 23.88 11.74
CA TRP A 792 3.07 23.47 12.18
C TRP A 792 2.79 22.04 11.76
N ASP A 793 2.06 21.29 12.58
CA ASP A 793 1.51 19.97 12.23
C ASP A 793 0.16 20.08 11.50
N GLU A 794 0.04 21.13 10.69
CA GLU A 794 -1.15 21.49 9.94
C GLU A 794 -0.78 22.02 8.56
N TYR A 795 -1.62 21.72 7.57
CA TYR A 795 -1.57 22.38 6.27
C TYR A 795 -2.16 23.78 6.37
N ILE A 796 -1.34 24.79 6.06
CA ILE A 796 -1.70 26.21 6.03
C ILE A 796 -1.23 26.75 4.68
N PRO A 797 -2.13 26.99 3.71
CA PRO A 797 -1.74 27.53 2.41
C PRO A 797 -1.24 28.97 2.53
N LEU A 798 -0.24 29.33 1.74
CA LEU A 798 0.26 30.71 1.68
C LEU A 798 -0.81 31.67 1.11
N GLN A 799 -1.61 31.20 0.15
CA GLN A 799 -2.73 31.94 -0.41
C GLN A 799 -3.81 32.16 0.66
N GLY A 800 -3.95 33.41 1.13
CA GLY A 800 -4.90 33.79 2.18
C GLY A 800 -4.28 34.60 3.32
N ARG A 801 -2.94 34.66 3.42
CA ARG A 801 -2.22 35.61 4.28
C ARG A 801 -1.94 36.90 3.48
N LYS A 802 -2.89 37.83 3.49
CA LYS A 802 -2.65 39.23 3.10
C LYS A 802 -2.24 40.04 4.31
#